data_AF-A0A3R7KPA7-F1
#
_entry.id   AF-A0A3R7KPA7-F1
#
_cell.length_a   1.000
_cell.length_b   1.000
_cell.length_c   1.000
_cell.angle_alpha   90.00
_cell.angle_beta   90.00
_cell.angle_gamma   90.00
#
_symmetry.space_group_name_H-M   'P 1'
#
loop_
_entity.id
_entity.type
_entity.pdbx_description
1 polymer ?
#
loop_
_entity_poly.entity_id
_entity_poly.type
_entity_poly.pdbx_seq_one_letter_code
_entity_poly.pdbx_strand_id
1 'polypeptide(L)'
;MMNSDGAPKCLGECASTSEKCFHSSKSIQHLLDNNKKWREELVKREPKIFDRTAEGQHPSYLWIGCADSRVPAEEITGLDPGEMFCHRNVANLVVTNDINVLSVVQYAVENLMVKDIIVCGHYGCGGVKAAMENKHIGLLDTWLRTVRDVHRKHQVELDALPTEEARYRRMVELNVKQQCLNIFKTNVVQHRLGRPDQPNIHGLVYDVHTGGLKELKVDYCGYFAKLAGEDSLNAYPDGEPMMGKAHQRRNMILDLADGLEKEPGMIRIHYMARMLKREAKLFTPEEVDEAIEAIKGQMEDPESSLMPVKSLIDYFAAENHFDNMGDCRKPSKNERRKAAKQKAGKHDCSDHDPSSIQHLLENNKKWRDNMLQRDQTFFERTAKAQSPRYLWIGCSDSRVPAEEITGLSPGEMFVHRNVANLVVSNDINALSVVQFSVEKLKVKDIIVCGHYGCGGVTAALTNTQIGLLDNWLRNIRDVCRTHKDELQLYKTDEERERRLVELNIQEQCLNIFKINMVQRRMGLYGFPRIHGMVYDIRTGTLKELEVDYHGYIAKHMGVFRLHSFHDGKIPTTKPEFQRNMILNLVEEHEEEPGTVSIRYITRMMKKETELFAGEEVDNALKAVMARSKDPKSPFVQVNSLVSYFGGDTTTA
;
A
#
# COMPACT_ATOMS: atom_id res chain seq x y z
N MET A 1 -4.97 35.49 19.76
CA MET A 1 -6.41 35.63 20.05
C MET A 1 -6.93 34.29 20.57
N MET A 2 -7.39 34.26 21.83
CA MET A 2 -7.90 33.06 22.52
C MET A 2 -9.27 32.61 21.97
N ASN A 3 -9.61 31.33 22.07
CA ASN A 3 -11.00 30.85 21.91
C ASN A 3 -11.73 30.91 23.25
N SER A 4 -13.07 30.81 23.21
CA SER A 4 -14.02 30.95 24.33
C SER A 4 -13.80 30.02 25.53
N ASP A 5 -12.97 28.99 25.39
CA ASP A 5 -12.85 27.92 26.40
C ASP A 5 -11.49 27.92 27.15
N GLY A 6 -10.66 28.96 26.98
CA GLY A 6 -9.47 29.15 27.82
C GLY A 6 -8.34 28.12 27.66
N ALA A 7 -8.41 27.19 26.71
CA ALA A 7 -7.32 26.28 26.39
C ALA A 7 -6.22 27.00 25.58
N PRO A 8 -4.91 26.77 25.89
CA PRO A 8 -3.82 27.38 25.15
C PRO A 8 -3.79 26.85 23.71
N LYS A 9 -4.04 27.72 22.73
CA LYS A 9 -3.72 27.46 21.32
C LYS A 9 -2.21 27.35 21.18
N CYS A 10 -1.72 26.22 20.68
CA CYS A 10 -0.34 26.07 20.24
C CYS A 10 -0.16 26.85 18.93
N LEU A 11 0.01 28.16 19.02
CA LEU A 11 0.64 28.90 17.93
C LEU A 11 2.05 28.32 17.83
N GLY A 12 2.38 27.59 16.76
CA GLY A 12 3.65 26.89 16.54
C GLY A 12 4.93 27.74 16.59
N GLU A 13 4.89 28.93 17.20
CA GLU A 13 6.02 29.76 17.56
C GLU A 13 6.17 29.78 19.09
N CYS A 14 7.07 28.94 19.60
CA CYS A 14 7.51 29.00 20.99
C CYS A 14 8.18 30.36 21.25
N ALA A 15 7.62 31.15 22.15
CA ALA A 15 8.22 32.37 22.68
C ALA A 15 9.33 32.04 23.71
N SER A 16 10.39 31.36 23.30
CA SER A 16 11.67 31.31 24.02
C SER A 16 12.78 30.73 23.13
N THR A 17 13.91 31.41 23.08
CA THR A 17 15.01 31.18 22.13
C THR A 17 15.97 30.05 22.53
N SER A 18 15.58 29.08 23.36
CA SER A 18 16.52 28.03 23.81
C SER A 18 15.95 26.61 23.96
N GLU A 19 14.66 26.35 23.77
CA GLU A 19 14.09 25.00 23.92
C GLU A 19 13.55 24.46 22.59
N LYS A 20 14.16 23.38 22.09
CA LYS A 20 13.80 22.71 20.85
C LYS A 20 12.49 21.94 21.05
N CYS A 21 11.39 22.44 20.49
CA CYS A 21 10.08 21.80 20.55
C CYS A 21 10.02 20.45 19.80
N PHE A 22 9.28 19.51 20.39
CA PHE A 22 9.04 18.14 19.93
C PHE A 22 8.38 18.03 18.55
N HIS A 23 7.56 19.02 18.14
CA HIS A 23 6.93 19.10 16.82
C HIS A 23 7.07 20.53 16.26
N SER A 24 8.31 20.94 15.95
CA SER A 24 8.52 22.21 15.26
C SER A 24 8.38 22.03 13.75
N SER A 25 7.54 22.85 13.12
CA SER A 25 7.44 23.02 11.65
C SER A 25 8.81 23.23 10.98
N LYS A 26 9.78 23.79 11.73
CA LYS A 26 11.18 23.95 11.29
C LYS A 26 11.84 22.65 10.85
N SER A 27 11.41 21.50 11.36
CA SER A 27 12.03 20.20 11.04
C SER A 27 11.82 19.75 9.60
N ILE A 28 10.73 20.18 8.97
CA ILE A 28 10.33 19.86 7.60
C ILE A 28 10.22 21.10 6.71
N GLN A 29 10.52 22.30 7.22
CA GLN A 29 10.47 23.55 6.47
C GLN A 29 11.22 23.48 5.13
N HIS A 30 12.38 22.84 5.09
CA HIS A 30 13.14 22.65 3.86
C HIS A 30 12.36 21.87 2.78
N LEU A 31 11.44 20.96 3.13
CA LEU A 31 10.57 20.27 2.16
C LEU A 31 9.57 21.25 1.52
N LEU A 32 9.05 22.20 2.29
CA LEU A 32 8.16 23.25 1.78
C LEU A 32 8.93 24.26 0.92
N ASP A 33 10.15 24.61 1.33
CA ASP A 33 11.04 25.48 0.57
C ASP A 33 11.45 24.83 -0.76
N ASN A 34 11.74 23.52 -0.74
CA ASN A 34 12.00 22.72 -1.93
C ASN A 34 10.78 22.64 -2.84
N ASN A 35 9.58 22.40 -2.30
CA ASN A 35 8.33 22.42 -3.05
C ASN A 35 8.16 23.76 -3.79
N LYS A 36 8.42 24.89 -3.10
CA LYS A 36 8.33 26.21 -3.72
C LYS A 36 9.31 26.34 -4.90
N LYS A 37 10.58 25.94 -4.73
CA LYS A 37 11.58 25.97 -5.82
C LYS A 37 11.16 25.07 -6.99
N TRP A 38 10.76 23.83 -6.70
CA TRP A 38 10.28 22.88 -7.70
C TRP A 38 9.13 23.46 -8.52
N ARG A 39 8.12 24.06 -7.87
CA ARG A 39 7.02 24.73 -8.57
C ARG A 39 7.48 25.87 -9.47
N GLU A 40 8.35 26.74 -8.96
CA GLU A 40 8.87 27.87 -9.73
C GLU A 40 9.65 27.42 -10.97
N GLU A 41 10.46 26.37 -10.85
CA GLU A 41 11.19 25.78 -11.98
C GLU A 41 10.27 25.07 -12.96
N LEU A 42 9.27 24.35 -12.45
CA LEU A 42 8.30 23.61 -13.26
C LEU A 42 7.44 24.55 -14.10
N VAL A 43 6.94 25.65 -13.53
CA VAL A 43 6.16 26.67 -14.25
C VAL A 43 7.02 27.41 -15.27
N LYS A 44 8.30 27.67 -14.97
CA LYS A 44 9.24 28.27 -15.93
C LYS A 44 9.46 27.36 -17.14
N ARG A 45 9.56 26.05 -16.93
CA ARG A 45 9.72 25.07 -18.01
C ARG A 45 8.43 24.86 -18.79
N GLU A 46 7.31 24.81 -18.10
CA GLU A 46 6.01 24.46 -18.69
C GLU A 46 4.87 25.27 -18.04
N PRO A 47 4.55 26.46 -18.57
CA PRO A 47 3.62 27.39 -17.93
C PRO A 47 2.19 26.86 -17.71
N LYS A 48 1.75 25.85 -18.47
CA LYS A 48 0.40 25.27 -18.43
C LYS A 48 0.35 23.90 -17.73
N ILE A 49 1.41 23.48 -17.05
CA ILE A 49 1.47 22.13 -16.46
C ILE A 49 0.36 21.89 -15.44
N PHE A 50 0.08 22.87 -14.57
CA PHE A 50 -0.94 22.70 -13.53
C PHE A 50 -2.36 22.74 -14.08
N ASP A 51 -2.61 23.46 -15.18
CA ASP A 51 -3.90 23.43 -15.88
C ASP A 51 -4.16 22.00 -16.41
N ARG A 52 -3.17 21.41 -17.09
CA ARG A 52 -3.24 20.02 -17.58
C ARG A 52 -3.40 19.00 -16.45
N THR A 53 -2.64 19.18 -15.37
CA THR A 53 -2.71 18.26 -14.22
C THR A 53 -4.06 18.38 -13.49
N ALA A 54 -4.71 19.54 -13.54
CA ALA A 54 -6.01 19.81 -12.94
C ALA A 54 -7.19 19.27 -13.75
N GLU A 55 -7.11 19.24 -15.09
CA GLU A 55 -8.17 18.81 -16.01
C GLU A 55 -8.57 17.31 -15.87
N GLY A 56 -7.85 16.56 -15.04
CA GLY A 56 -8.12 15.15 -14.78
C GLY A 56 -7.34 14.25 -15.73
N GLN A 57 -6.71 13.23 -15.16
CA GLN A 57 -6.08 12.17 -15.95
C GLN A 57 -6.76 10.85 -15.59
N HIS A 58 -7.02 10.05 -16.62
CA HIS A 58 -7.46 8.68 -16.49
C HIS A 58 -6.21 7.79 -16.67
N PRO A 59 -5.53 7.43 -15.57
CA PRO A 59 -4.30 6.65 -15.68
C PRO A 59 -4.59 5.34 -16.41
N SER A 60 -3.74 4.97 -17.37
CA SER A 60 -3.89 3.70 -18.09
C SER A 60 -3.28 2.53 -17.31
N TYR A 61 -2.49 2.83 -16.28
CA TYR A 61 -1.70 1.86 -15.53
C TYR A 61 -2.07 1.85 -14.05
N LEU A 62 -2.24 0.66 -13.48
CA LEU A 62 -2.11 0.44 -12.04
C LEU A 62 -0.72 -0.10 -11.75
N TRP A 63 0.06 0.59 -10.91
CA TRP A 63 1.36 0.12 -10.45
C TRP A 63 1.31 -0.33 -9.01
N ILE A 64 1.66 -1.60 -8.76
CA ILE A 64 1.82 -2.19 -7.43
C ILE A 64 3.31 -2.38 -7.18
N GLY A 65 3.88 -1.48 -6.38
CA GLY A 65 5.31 -1.42 -6.10
C GLY A 65 5.67 -1.65 -4.64
N CYS A 66 6.98 -1.72 -4.37
CA CYS A 66 7.50 -1.80 -3.02
C CYS A 66 7.60 -0.39 -2.41
N ALA A 67 7.35 -0.27 -1.10
CA ALA A 67 7.53 0.97 -0.36
C ALA A 67 9.01 1.42 -0.28
N ASP A 68 9.95 0.49 -0.47
CA ASP A 68 11.40 0.70 -0.55
C ASP A 68 11.89 1.03 -1.98
N SER A 69 10.99 1.30 -2.92
CA SER A 69 11.39 1.57 -4.32
C SER A 69 11.99 2.97 -4.42
N ARG A 70 13.33 3.01 -4.51
CA ARG A 70 14.17 4.21 -4.43
C ARG A 70 13.89 5.26 -5.50
N VAL A 71 13.36 4.84 -6.66
CA VAL A 71 12.99 5.75 -7.75
C VAL A 71 11.46 5.70 -7.95
N PRO A 72 10.80 6.85 -8.19
CA PRO A 72 9.40 6.91 -8.57
C PRO A 72 9.07 6.02 -9.77
N ALA A 73 7.85 5.49 -9.82
CA ALA A 73 7.50 4.54 -10.87
C ALA A 73 7.40 5.27 -12.22
N GLU A 74 6.78 6.45 -12.18
CA GLU A 74 6.56 7.38 -13.29
C GLU A 74 7.90 7.76 -13.93
N GLU A 75 8.91 8.06 -13.11
CA GLU A 75 10.24 8.38 -13.58
C GLU A 75 10.91 7.17 -14.28
N ILE A 76 10.83 5.97 -13.69
CA ILE A 76 11.45 4.75 -14.26
C ILE A 76 10.81 4.39 -15.61
N THR A 77 9.50 4.61 -15.77
CA THR A 77 8.74 4.30 -16.98
C THR A 77 8.65 5.45 -17.98
N GLY A 78 9.17 6.63 -17.61
CA GLY A 78 9.12 7.84 -18.44
C GLY A 78 7.69 8.33 -18.72
N LEU A 79 6.79 8.12 -17.76
CA LEU A 79 5.41 8.63 -17.81
C LEU A 79 5.31 10.00 -17.14
N ASP A 80 4.34 10.80 -17.55
CA ASP A 80 4.06 12.08 -16.92
C ASP A 80 3.36 11.87 -15.55
N PRO A 81 3.51 12.82 -14.61
CA PRO A 81 2.83 12.76 -13.33
C PRO A 81 1.30 12.65 -13.49
N GLY A 82 0.72 11.61 -12.88
CA GLY A 82 -0.72 11.30 -12.89
C GLY A 82 -1.16 10.28 -13.95
N GLU A 83 -0.29 9.87 -14.87
CA GLU A 83 -0.60 8.84 -15.88
C GLU A 83 -0.63 7.42 -15.30
N MET A 84 -0.27 7.27 -14.02
CA MET A 84 -0.18 6.00 -13.32
C MET A 84 -0.83 6.09 -11.92
N PHE A 85 -1.68 5.11 -11.63
CA PHE A 85 -2.29 4.94 -10.32
C PHE A 85 -1.40 4.02 -9.48
N CYS A 86 -0.85 4.52 -8.37
CA CYS A 86 0.23 3.84 -7.65
C CYS A 86 -0.23 3.29 -6.29
N HIS A 87 0.01 2.01 -6.04
CA HIS A 87 -0.03 1.37 -4.72
C HIS A 87 1.37 0.94 -4.31
N ARG A 88 1.72 1.17 -3.05
CA ARG A 88 3.03 0.79 -2.52
C ARG A 88 2.91 0.21 -1.12
N ASN A 89 3.46 -0.97 -0.92
CA ASN A 89 3.54 -1.62 0.40
C ASN A 89 4.86 -2.40 0.56
N VAL A 90 5.10 -2.98 1.74
CA VAL A 90 6.34 -3.73 1.97
C VAL A 90 6.36 -4.97 1.07
N ALA A 91 7.39 -5.09 0.23
CA ALA A 91 7.61 -6.20 -0.71
C ALA A 91 6.54 -6.37 -1.80
N ASN A 92 5.85 -5.28 -2.19
CA ASN A 92 4.94 -5.23 -3.35
C ASN A 92 3.90 -6.35 -3.37
N LEU A 93 3.31 -6.65 -2.21
CA LEU A 93 2.46 -7.82 -1.98
C LEU A 93 1.01 -7.54 -2.36
N VAL A 94 0.39 -8.58 -2.93
CA VAL A 94 -1.03 -8.64 -3.23
C VAL A 94 -1.58 -9.80 -2.41
N VAL A 95 -2.02 -9.48 -1.19
CA VAL A 95 -2.57 -10.47 -0.26
C VAL A 95 -4.07 -10.57 -0.49
N THR A 96 -4.58 -11.80 -0.64
CA THR A 96 -5.95 -12.06 -1.13
C THR A 96 -7.07 -11.59 -0.19
N ASN A 97 -6.77 -11.28 1.07
CA ASN A 97 -7.71 -10.75 2.06
C ASN A 97 -7.30 -9.36 2.57
N ASP A 98 -6.35 -8.71 1.92
CA ASP A 98 -5.95 -7.34 2.26
C ASP A 98 -6.90 -6.35 1.58
N ILE A 99 -7.86 -5.81 2.35
CA ILE A 99 -8.82 -4.84 1.84
C ILE A 99 -8.15 -3.56 1.30
N ASN A 100 -6.94 -3.21 1.79
CA ASN A 100 -6.19 -2.06 1.31
C ASN A 100 -5.85 -2.24 -0.18
N VAL A 101 -5.05 -3.26 -0.54
CA VAL A 101 -4.70 -3.49 -1.96
C VAL A 101 -5.92 -3.88 -2.80
N LEU A 102 -6.89 -4.61 -2.26
CA LEU A 102 -8.10 -4.98 -3.00
C LEU A 102 -8.94 -3.74 -3.36
N SER A 103 -9.03 -2.75 -2.46
CA SER A 103 -9.72 -1.49 -2.73
C SER A 103 -9.03 -0.68 -3.84
N VAL A 104 -7.70 -0.68 -3.88
CA VAL A 104 -6.91 -0.06 -4.95
C VAL A 104 -7.19 -0.77 -6.27
N VAL A 105 -7.10 -2.11 -6.31
CA VAL A 105 -7.33 -2.90 -7.53
C VAL A 105 -8.75 -2.69 -8.04
N GLN A 106 -9.75 -2.70 -7.16
CA GLN A 106 -11.14 -2.42 -7.54
C GLN A 106 -11.30 -1.02 -8.12
N TYR A 107 -10.78 0.02 -7.45
CA TYR A 107 -10.88 1.38 -7.95
C TYR A 107 -10.20 1.54 -9.32
N ALA A 108 -9.02 0.94 -9.48
CA ALA A 108 -8.29 1.00 -10.75
C ALA A 108 -9.05 0.30 -11.89
N VAL A 109 -9.59 -0.90 -11.66
CA VAL A 109 -10.25 -1.68 -12.71
C VAL A 109 -11.67 -1.20 -12.99
N GLU A 110 -12.44 -0.83 -11.97
CA GLU A 110 -13.86 -0.53 -12.13
C GLU A 110 -14.18 0.97 -12.27
N ASN A 111 -13.39 1.85 -11.64
CA ASN A 111 -13.62 3.30 -11.69
C ASN A 111 -12.70 3.99 -12.70
N LEU A 112 -11.42 3.62 -12.72
CA LEU A 112 -10.44 4.23 -13.63
C LEU A 112 -10.32 3.48 -14.96
N MET A 113 -10.82 2.24 -15.02
CA MET A 113 -10.76 1.37 -16.20
C MET A 113 -9.33 1.24 -16.75
N VAL A 114 -8.36 1.02 -15.86
CA VAL A 114 -6.95 0.84 -16.25
C VAL A 114 -6.82 -0.32 -17.24
N LYS A 115 -5.92 -0.16 -18.21
CA LYS A 115 -5.66 -1.17 -19.25
C LYS A 115 -4.64 -2.20 -18.79
N ASP A 116 -3.68 -1.78 -17.98
CA ASP A 116 -2.55 -2.61 -17.60
C ASP A 116 -2.30 -2.52 -16.09
N ILE A 117 -2.22 -3.67 -15.42
CA ILE A 117 -1.82 -3.79 -14.02
C ILE A 117 -0.38 -4.30 -13.98
N ILE A 118 0.50 -3.50 -13.39
CA ILE A 118 1.93 -3.80 -13.29
C ILE A 118 2.26 -4.10 -11.83
N VAL A 119 2.73 -5.31 -11.55
CA VAL A 119 3.34 -5.65 -10.27
C VAL A 119 4.85 -5.56 -10.44
N CYS A 120 5.47 -4.59 -9.77
CA CYS A 120 6.90 -4.36 -9.88
C CYS A 120 7.63 -4.62 -8.56
N GLY A 121 8.49 -5.64 -8.58
CA GLY A 121 9.48 -5.87 -7.53
C GLY A 121 10.80 -5.18 -7.84
N HIS A 122 11.75 -5.25 -6.92
CA HIS A 122 13.10 -4.75 -7.17
C HIS A 122 14.15 -5.61 -6.48
N TYR A 123 15.31 -5.74 -7.12
CA TYR A 123 16.47 -6.32 -6.46
C TYR A 123 16.94 -5.39 -5.33
N GLY A 124 17.36 -5.98 -4.22
CA GLY A 124 17.69 -5.23 -3.01
C GLY A 124 16.50 -4.88 -2.10
N CYS A 125 15.28 -5.35 -2.42
CA CYS A 125 14.11 -5.30 -1.53
C CYS A 125 14.38 -5.79 -0.09
N GLY A 126 14.36 -4.86 0.86
CA GLY A 126 14.53 -5.14 2.29
C GLY A 126 13.44 -6.05 2.87
N GLY A 127 12.21 -5.97 2.35
CA GLY A 127 11.09 -6.82 2.80
C GLY A 127 11.28 -8.30 2.44
N VAL A 128 11.66 -8.60 1.19
CA VAL A 128 11.96 -9.98 0.77
C VAL A 128 13.17 -10.52 1.52
N LYS A 129 14.20 -9.69 1.72
CA LYS A 129 15.40 -10.07 2.48
C LYS A 129 15.04 -10.43 3.93
N ALA A 130 14.27 -9.58 4.60
CA ALA A 130 13.78 -9.83 5.95
C ALA A 130 12.96 -11.12 6.07
N ALA A 131 12.15 -11.44 5.06
CA ALA A 131 11.39 -12.69 5.01
C ALA A 131 12.31 -13.93 4.91
N MET A 132 13.36 -13.86 4.10
CA MET A 132 14.34 -14.94 3.90
C MET A 132 15.24 -15.18 5.11
N GLU A 133 15.62 -14.13 5.85
CA GLU A 133 16.41 -14.29 7.09
C GLU A 133 15.66 -15.04 8.20
N ASN A 134 14.33 -15.14 8.09
CA ASN A 134 13.44 -15.87 9.00
C ASN A 134 13.64 -15.55 10.50
N LYS A 135 14.05 -14.31 10.81
CA LYS A 135 14.09 -13.78 12.18
C LYS A 135 12.70 -13.29 12.57
N HIS A 136 12.39 -13.31 13.87
CA HIS A 136 11.16 -12.73 14.40
C HIS A 136 11.20 -11.20 14.35
N ILE A 137 10.19 -10.57 13.74
CA ILE A 137 10.06 -9.12 13.53
C ILE A 137 8.67 -8.61 13.95
N GLY A 138 7.96 -9.30 14.85
CA GLY A 138 6.68 -8.81 15.39
C GLY A 138 5.55 -8.84 14.35
N LEU A 139 4.71 -7.80 14.27
CA LEU A 139 3.54 -7.80 13.36
C LEU A 139 3.92 -7.98 11.89
N LEU A 140 5.07 -7.44 11.49
CA LEU A 140 5.63 -7.62 10.16
C LEU A 140 5.80 -9.10 9.77
N ASP A 141 5.96 -10.02 10.73
CA ASP A 141 6.02 -11.46 10.43
C ASP A 141 4.71 -12.00 9.86
N THR A 142 3.57 -11.47 10.31
CA THR A 142 2.26 -11.82 9.76
C THR A 142 2.18 -11.40 8.30
N TRP A 143 2.66 -10.19 7.98
CA TRP A 143 2.70 -9.67 6.61
C TRP A 143 3.65 -10.47 5.72
N LEU A 144 4.92 -10.63 6.15
CA LEU A 144 5.97 -11.31 5.40
C LEU A 144 5.80 -12.84 5.32
N ARG A 145 4.84 -13.42 6.07
CA ARG A 145 4.47 -14.84 5.92
C ARG A 145 4.10 -15.18 4.48
N THR A 146 3.44 -14.25 3.78
CA THR A 146 3.08 -14.42 2.37
C THR A 146 4.30 -14.61 1.46
N VAL A 147 5.40 -13.89 1.72
CA VAL A 147 6.69 -14.09 1.04
C VAL A 147 7.32 -15.43 1.45
N ARG A 148 7.24 -15.81 2.72
CA ARG A 148 7.74 -17.10 3.22
C ARG A 148 6.99 -18.29 2.62
N ASP A 149 5.71 -18.13 2.31
CA ASP A 149 4.91 -19.16 1.63
C ASP A 149 5.38 -19.37 0.19
N VAL A 150 5.73 -18.29 -0.52
CA VAL A 150 6.37 -18.37 -1.84
C VAL A 150 7.73 -19.06 -1.73
N HIS A 151 8.54 -18.69 -0.74
CA HIS A 151 9.85 -19.31 -0.51
C HIS A 151 9.71 -20.81 -0.28
N ARG A 152 8.80 -21.22 0.62
CA ARG A 152 8.51 -22.62 0.93
C ARG A 152 8.03 -23.41 -0.29
N LYS A 153 7.15 -22.83 -1.10
CA LYS A 153 6.64 -23.46 -2.34
C LYS A 153 7.74 -23.70 -3.37
N HIS A 154 8.74 -22.83 -3.42
CA HIS A 154 9.84 -22.88 -4.38
C HIS A 154 11.18 -23.30 -3.76
N GLN A 155 11.16 -23.92 -2.57
CA GLN A 155 12.37 -24.22 -1.82
C GLN A 155 13.38 -25.06 -2.63
N VAL A 156 12.92 -26.10 -3.33
CA VAL A 156 13.79 -26.97 -4.16
C VAL A 156 14.48 -26.17 -5.26
N GLU A 157 13.77 -25.24 -5.90
CA GLU A 157 14.31 -24.38 -6.96
C GLU A 157 15.33 -23.38 -6.42
N LEU A 158 15.07 -22.81 -5.24
CA LEU A 158 15.97 -21.87 -4.57
C LEU A 158 17.22 -22.57 -4.04
N ASP A 159 17.09 -23.71 -3.38
CA ASP A 159 18.22 -24.45 -2.80
C ASP A 159 19.22 -24.91 -3.87
N ALA A 160 18.74 -25.17 -5.09
CA ALA A 160 19.57 -25.54 -6.24
C ALA A 160 20.48 -24.41 -6.76
N LEU A 161 20.22 -23.15 -6.41
CA LEU A 161 21.05 -22.02 -6.84
C LEU A 161 22.33 -21.92 -5.98
N PRO A 162 23.49 -21.56 -6.56
CA PRO A 162 24.78 -21.73 -5.90
C PRO A 162 25.09 -20.67 -4.83
N THR A 163 24.54 -19.47 -4.95
CA THR A 163 24.88 -18.32 -4.08
C THR A 163 23.64 -17.75 -3.40
N GLU A 164 23.82 -17.16 -2.22
CA GLU A 164 22.75 -16.47 -1.48
C GLU A 164 22.15 -15.33 -2.32
N GLU A 165 22.98 -14.56 -3.02
CA GLU A 165 22.51 -13.49 -3.90
C GLU A 165 21.67 -14.03 -5.07
N ALA A 166 22.05 -15.17 -5.67
CA ALA A 166 21.24 -15.79 -6.72
C ALA A 166 19.89 -16.25 -6.18
N ARG A 167 19.87 -16.87 -4.99
CA ARG A 167 18.63 -17.27 -4.29
C ARG A 167 17.74 -16.06 -4.01
N TYR A 168 18.35 -14.98 -3.49
CA TYR A 168 17.66 -13.75 -3.16
C TYR A 168 17.02 -13.09 -4.40
N ARG A 169 17.80 -12.89 -5.47
CA ARG A 169 17.29 -12.36 -6.74
C ARG A 169 16.17 -13.23 -7.31
N ARG A 170 16.34 -14.56 -7.28
CA ARG A 170 15.29 -15.48 -7.73
C ARG A 170 14.04 -15.39 -6.86
N MET A 171 14.18 -15.25 -5.55
CA MET A 171 13.07 -15.09 -4.62
C MET A 171 12.26 -13.81 -4.90
N VAL A 172 12.94 -12.70 -5.25
CA VAL A 172 12.28 -11.46 -5.69
C VAL A 172 11.43 -11.73 -6.95
N GLU A 173 12.00 -12.39 -7.96
CA GLU A 173 11.27 -12.72 -9.20
C GLU A 173 10.05 -13.62 -8.91
N LEU A 174 10.23 -14.66 -8.08
CA LEU A 174 9.15 -15.58 -7.71
C LEU A 174 8.05 -14.88 -6.90
N ASN A 175 8.41 -13.95 -6.02
CA ASN A 175 7.45 -13.13 -5.30
C ASN A 175 6.58 -12.33 -6.29
N VAL A 176 7.19 -11.59 -7.22
CA VAL A 176 6.46 -10.83 -8.25
C VAL A 176 5.51 -11.74 -9.04
N LYS A 177 5.99 -12.88 -9.53
CA LYS A 177 5.13 -13.85 -10.24
C LYS A 177 3.95 -14.33 -9.40
N GLN A 178 4.17 -14.61 -8.11
CA GLN A 178 3.07 -15.02 -7.24
C GLN A 178 2.05 -13.89 -7.02
N GLN A 179 2.51 -12.64 -6.89
CA GLN A 179 1.63 -11.49 -6.72
C GLN A 179 0.82 -11.19 -7.99
N CYS A 180 1.42 -11.33 -9.18
CA CYS A 180 0.69 -11.31 -10.46
C CYS A 180 -0.43 -12.35 -10.49
N LEU A 181 -0.13 -13.59 -10.08
CA LEU A 181 -1.15 -14.64 -9.96
C LEU A 181 -2.22 -14.29 -8.92
N ASN A 182 -1.88 -13.58 -7.85
CA ASN A 182 -2.86 -13.17 -6.84
C ASN A 182 -3.78 -12.07 -7.37
N ILE A 183 -3.27 -11.10 -8.13
CA ILE A 183 -4.10 -10.12 -8.86
C ILE A 183 -5.06 -10.83 -9.79
N PHE A 184 -4.53 -11.77 -10.57
CA PHE A 184 -5.32 -12.56 -11.49
C PHE A 184 -6.48 -13.26 -10.79
N LYS A 185 -6.28 -13.83 -9.60
CA LYS A 185 -7.31 -14.49 -8.78
C LYS A 185 -8.34 -13.55 -8.15
N THR A 186 -8.13 -12.24 -8.14
CA THR A 186 -9.10 -11.33 -7.50
C THR A 186 -10.43 -11.38 -8.24
N ASN A 187 -11.54 -11.32 -7.51
CA ASN A 187 -12.87 -11.31 -8.13
C ASN A 187 -12.99 -10.21 -9.17
N VAL A 188 -12.51 -9.00 -8.83
CA VAL A 188 -12.50 -7.83 -9.72
C VAL A 188 -11.92 -8.18 -11.10
N VAL A 189 -10.74 -8.81 -11.15
CA VAL A 189 -10.10 -9.22 -12.41
C VAL A 189 -10.82 -10.41 -13.05
N GLN A 190 -11.20 -11.41 -12.26
CA GLN A 190 -11.92 -12.61 -12.75
C GLN A 190 -13.22 -12.24 -13.48
N HIS A 191 -13.97 -11.24 -12.99
CA HIS A 191 -15.19 -10.75 -13.64
C HIS A 191 -14.92 -10.05 -14.99
N ARG A 192 -13.70 -9.58 -15.23
CA ARG A 192 -13.30 -8.90 -16.48
C ARG A 192 -12.72 -9.85 -17.53
N LEU A 193 -12.48 -11.11 -17.16
CA LEU A 193 -11.90 -12.08 -18.07
C LEU A 193 -12.79 -12.34 -19.29
N GLY A 194 -12.18 -12.26 -20.47
CA GLY A 194 -12.85 -12.37 -21.76
C GLY A 194 -13.68 -11.13 -22.15
N ARG A 195 -13.65 -10.05 -21.38
CA ARG A 195 -14.38 -8.83 -21.75
C ARG A 195 -13.46 -7.84 -22.48
N PRO A 196 -14.01 -6.90 -23.28
CA PRO A 196 -13.19 -5.86 -23.92
C PRO A 196 -12.46 -4.94 -22.92
N ASP A 197 -12.92 -4.88 -21.67
CA ASP A 197 -12.33 -4.14 -20.56
C ASP A 197 -11.43 -5.01 -19.65
N GLN A 198 -10.97 -6.17 -20.14
CA GLN A 198 -9.99 -6.99 -19.42
C GLN A 198 -8.65 -6.26 -19.27
N PRO A 199 -8.14 -6.06 -18.04
CA PRO A 199 -6.80 -5.52 -17.85
C PRO A 199 -5.72 -6.58 -18.12
N ASN A 200 -4.61 -6.19 -18.76
CA ASN A 200 -3.40 -7.00 -18.81
C ASN A 200 -2.69 -7.00 -17.44
N ILE A 201 -1.88 -8.03 -17.15
CA ILE A 201 -1.19 -8.16 -15.85
C ILE A 201 0.28 -8.48 -16.08
N HIS A 202 1.15 -7.51 -15.82
CA HIS A 202 2.58 -7.61 -16.06
C HIS A 202 3.35 -7.76 -14.76
N GLY A 203 4.34 -8.65 -14.76
CA GLY A 203 5.30 -8.78 -13.67
C GLY A 203 6.62 -8.13 -14.08
N LEU A 204 7.05 -7.09 -13.38
CA LEU A 204 8.33 -6.41 -13.64
C LEU A 204 9.28 -6.56 -12.45
N VAL A 205 10.58 -6.52 -12.72
CA VAL A 205 11.62 -6.35 -11.71
C VAL A 205 12.53 -5.21 -12.11
N TYR A 206 12.65 -4.23 -11.22
CA TYR A 206 13.60 -3.13 -11.33
C TYR A 206 14.96 -3.51 -10.73
N ASP A 207 16.03 -3.30 -11.48
CA ASP A 207 17.40 -3.43 -10.96
C ASP A 207 17.95 -2.05 -10.56
N VAL A 208 18.04 -1.81 -9.25
CA VAL A 208 18.57 -0.56 -8.68
C VAL A 208 20.02 -0.27 -9.10
N HIS A 209 20.80 -1.31 -9.46
CA HIS A 209 22.19 -1.16 -9.87
C HIS A 209 22.34 -0.74 -11.34
N THR A 210 21.32 -0.98 -12.17
CA THR A 210 21.39 -0.68 -13.60
C THR A 210 20.29 0.25 -14.06
N GLY A 211 19.29 0.55 -13.23
CA GLY A 211 18.09 1.29 -13.63
C GLY A 211 17.16 0.54 -14.58
N GLY A 212 17.41 -0.74 -14.84
CA GLY A 212 16.71 -1.49 -15.88
C GLY A 212 15.43 -2.15 -15.37
N LEU A 213 14.37 -2.08 -16.17
CA LEU A 213 13.17 -2.91 -15.99
C LEU A 213 13.32 -4.23 -16.75
N LYS A 214 13.04 -5.34 -16.05
CA LYS A 214 12.96 -6.68 -16.61
C LYS A 214 11.54 -7.21 -16.49
N GLU A 215 10.91 -7.53 -17.62
CA GLU A 215 9.63 -8.24 -17.62
C GLU A 215 9.80 -9.73 -17.31
N LEU A 216 8.89 -10.26 -16.49
CA LEU A 216 8.82 -11.65 -16.08
C LEU A 216 7.68 -12.35 -16.80
N LYS A 217 7.98 -13.49 -17.41
CA LYS A 217 6.95 -14.39 -17.95
C LYS A 217 6.18 -15.06 -16.81
N VAL A 218 4.88 -14.81 -16.75
CA VAL A 218 3.92 -15.42 -15.82
C VAL A 218 3.01 -16.37 -16.62
N ASP A 219 2.86 -17.60 -16.14
CA ASP A 219 2.01 -18.62 -16.79
C ASP A 219 0.60 -18.59 -16.21
N TYR A 220 -0.23 -17.66 -16.69
CA TYR A 220 -1.62 -17.50 -16.24
C TYR A 220 -2.51 -18.68 -16.67
N CYS A 221 -2.35 -19.17 -17.90
CA CYS A 221 -3.17 -20.25 -18.44
C CYS A 221 -2.82 -21.60 -17.84
N GLY A 222 -1.55 -21.91 -17.65
CA GLY A 222 -1.14 -23.11 -16.92
C GLY A 222 -1.51 -23.06 -15.45
N TYR A 223 -1.66 -21.87 -14.85
CA TYR A 223 -2.24 -21.73 -13.51
C TYR A 223 -3.74 -22.07 -13.51
N PHE A 224 -4.52 -21.50 -14.42
CA PHE A 224 -5.96 -21.79 -14.52
C PHE A 224 -6.26 -23.25 -14.87
N ALA A 225 -5.52 -23.84 -15.80
CA ALA A 225 -5.71 -25.23 -16.22
C ALA A 225 -5.54 -26.23 -15.06
N LYS A 226 -4.79 -25.86 -14.00
CA LYS A 226 -4.63 -26.67 -12.79
C LYS A 226 -5.80 -26.55 -11.80
N LEU A 227 -6.61 -25.49 -11.90
CA LEU A 227 -7.74 -25.22 -11.00
C LEU A 227 -9.06 -25.82 -11.50
N ALA A 228 -9.23 -25.97 -12.81
CA ALA A 228 -10.38 -26.63 -13.41
C ALA A 228 -10.27 -28.17 -13.23
N GLY A 229 -10.71 -28.69 -12.09
CA GLY A 229 -10.99 -30.13 -11.91
C GLY A 229 -12.31 -30.54 -12.60
N GLU A 230 -12.52 -31.85 -12.79
CA GLU A 230 -13.63 -32.44 -13.58
C GLU A 230 -15.06 -32.18 -13.01
N ASP A 231 -15.21 -31.76 -11.74
CA ASP A 231 -16.51 -31.58 -11.06
C ASP A 231 -16.61 -30.23 -10.32
N SER A 232 -16.82 -29.14 -11.06
CA SER A 232 -17.08 -27.80 -10.52
C SER A 232 -18.18 -27.13 -11.34
N LEU A 233 -19.00 -26.27 -10.74
CA LEU A 233 -19.87 -25.32 -11.47
C LEU A 233 -19.05 -24.38 -12.41
N ASN A 234 -17.73 -24.38 -12.26
CA ASN A 234 -16.74 -23.71 -13.11
C ASN A 234 -15.90 -24.71 -13.96
N ALA A 235 -16.25 -26.00 -13.98
CA ALA A 235 -15.59 -27.01 -14.80
C ALA A 235 -16.07 -26.89 -16.24
N TYR A 236 -15.11 -26.81 -17.16
CA TYR A 236 -15.38 -26.69 -18.59
C TYR A 236 -15.89 -28.02 -19.16
N PRO A 237 -16.88 -27.98 -20.07
CA PRO A 237 -17.10 -29.09 -20.99
C PRO A 237 -15.83 -29.32 -21.81
N ASP A 238 -15.41 -30.59 -21.90
CA ASP A 238 -14.18 -31.04 -22.54
C ASP A 238 -13.88 -30.37 -23.91
N GLY A 239 -12.84 -29.53 -23.97
CA GLY A 239 -12.11 -29.24 -25.22
C GLY A 239 -12.29 -27.85 -25.87
N GLU A 240 -12.98 -26.91 -25.23
CA GLU A 240 -13.09 -25.54 -25.74
C GLU A 240 -11.81 -24.70 -25.55
N PRO A 241 -11.53 -23.72 -26.44
CA PRO A 241 -10.50 -22.72 -26.20
C PRO A 241 -10.80 -21.92 -24.92
N MET A 242 -9.84 -21.89 -23.99
CA MET A 242 -9.91 -21.04 -22.80
C MET A 242 -10.14 -19.58 -23.27
N MET A 243 -11.13 -18.89 -22.68
CA MET A 243 -11.50 -17.49 -22.98
C MET A 243 -12.16 -17.21 -24.36
N GLY A 244 -12.66 -18.24 -25.07
CA GLY A 244 -13.46 -18.05 -26.29
C GLY A 244 -14.83 -17.40 -26.06
N LYS A 245 -15.59 -17.14 -27.14
CA LYS A 245 -16.91 -16.45 -27.13
C LYS A 245 -17.87 -17.01 -26.07
N ALA A 246 -17.89 -18.32 -25.85
CA ALA A 246 -18.72 -18.96 -24.82
C ALA A 246 -18.32 -18.55 -23.39
N HIS A 247 -17.02 -18.39 -23.10
CA HIS A 247 -16.54 -17.89 -21.81
C HIS A 247 -16.98 -16.45 -21.57
N GLN A 248 -16.85 -15.59 -22.60
CA GLN A 248 -17.26 -14.19 -22.54
C GLN A 248 -18.78 -14.06 -22.30
N ARG A 249 -19.57 -14.86 -23.03
CA ARG A 249 -21.04 -14.95 -22.85
C ARG A 249 -21.40 -15.42 -21.43
N ARG A 250 -20.75 -16.47 -20.93
CA ARG A 250 -20.98 -16.98 -19.56
C ARG A 250 -20.73 -15.91 -18.50
N ASN A 251 -19.58 -15.24 -18.54
CA ASN A 251 -19.23 -14.23 -17.54
C ASN A 251 -20.20 -13.05 -17.59
N MET A 252 -20.62 -12.64 -18.80
CA MET A 252 -21.63 -11.60 -18.97
C MET A 252 -22.99 -12.02 -18.39
N ILE A 253 -23.44 -13.27 -18.61
CA ILE A 253 -24.69 -13.79 -18.04
C ILE A 253 -24.63 -13.77 -16.50
N LEU A 254 -23.53 -14.20 -15.91
CA LEU A 254 -23.33 -14.20 -14.45
C LEU A 254 -23.36 -12.77 -13.88
N ASP A 255 -22.70 -11.82 -14.55
CA ASP A 255 -22.63 -10.41 -14.14
C ASP A 255 -23.99 -9.73 -14.21
N LEU A 256 -24.74 -9.97 -15.29
CA LEU A 256 -26.11 -9.45 -15.43
C LEU A 256 -27.10 -10.14 -14.47
N ALA A 257 -26.83 -11.40 -14.09
CA ALA A 257 -27.66 -12.11 -13.13
C ALA A 257 -27.42 -11.60 -11.71
N ASP A 258 -26.20 -11.17 -11.40
CA ASP A 258 -25.86 -10.58 -10.11
C ASP A 258 -26.69 -9.32 -9.85
N GLY A 259 -27.50 -9.34 -8.79
CA GLY A 259 -28.49 -8.29 -8.48
C GLY A 259 -29.85 -8.41 -9.17
N LEU A 260 -30.04 -9.31 -10.15
CA LEU A 260 -31.34 -9.68 -10.72
C LEU A 260 -31.92 -10.97 -10.12
N GLU A 261 -31.10 -11.78 -9.46
CA GLU A 261 -31.52 -13.01 -8.81
C GLU A 261 -32.57 -12.75 -7.71
N LYS A 262 -33.73 -13.38 -7.85
CA LYS A 262 -34.81 -13.36 -6.86
C LYS A 262 -34.58 -14.41 -5.78
N GLU A 263 -34.05 -15.54 -6.21
CA GLU A 263 -33.63 -16.69 -5.41
C GLU A 263 -32.30 -17.18 -6.01
N PRO A 264 -31.45 -17.89 -5.24
CA PRO A 264 -30.12 -18.30 -5.71
C PRO A 264 -30.18 -19.03 -7.05
N GLY A 265 -29.56 -18.44 -8.08
CA GLY A 265 -29.52 -19.01 -9.43
C GLY A 265 -30.82 -18.89 -10.25
N MET A 266 -31.82 -18.12 -9.82
CA MET A 266 -33.09 -17.91 -10.53
C MET A 266 -33.33 -16.42 -10.84
N ILE A 267 -33.58 -16.11 -12.11
CA ILE A 267 -33.70 -14.74 -12.63
C ILE A 267 -35.02 -14.52 -13.37
N ARG A 268 -35.50 -13.28 -13.40
CA ARG A 268 -36.68 -12.91 -14.20
C ARG A 268 -36.33 -12.84 -15.69
N ILE A 269 -37.00 -13.69 -16.48
CA ILE A 269 -36.75 -13.86 -17.92
C ILE A 269 -36.77 -12.51 -18.65
N HIS A 270 -37.81 -11.70 -18.43
CA HIS A 270 -37.98 -10.43 -19.13
C HIS A 270 -36.85 -9.42 -18.88
N TYR A 271 -36.31 -9.36 -17.66
CA TYR A 271 -35.23 -8.44 -17.31
C TYR A 271 -33.91 -8.90 -17.90
N MET A 272 -33.60 -10.20 -17.77
CA MET A 272 -32.39 -10.78 -18.34
C MET A 272 -32.36 -10.66 -19.86
N ALA A 273 -33.45 -11.00 -20.55
CA ALA A 273 -33.59 -10.85 -22.00
C ALA A 273 -33.24 -9.43 -22.45
N ARG A 274 -33.78 -8.43 -21.76
CA ARG A 274 -33.55 -7.01 -22.07
C ARG A 274 -32.08 -6.61 -21.87
N MET A 275 -31.41 -7.15 -20.84
CA MET A 275 -30.01 -6.83 -20.58
C MET A 275 -29.07 -7.54 -21.55
N LEU A 276 -29.28 -8.82 -21.83
CA LEU A 276 -28.49 -9.56 -22.83
C LEU A 276 -28.56 -8.91 -24.21
N LYS A 277 -29.75 -8.46 -24.63
CA LYS A 277 -29.96 -7.73 -25.90
C LYS A 277 -29.21 -6.39 -25.97
N ARG A 278 -28.83 -5.78 -24.85
CA ARG A 278 -28.02 -4.56 -24.83
C ARG A 278 -26.54 -4.85 -25.02
N GLU A 279 -26.10 -6.07 -24.71
CA GLU A 279 -24.73 -6.55 -24.89
C GLU A 279 -24.50 -7.09 -26.31
N ALA A 280 -24.75 -6.24 -27.31
CA ALA A 280 -24.75 -6.58 -28.73
C ALA A 280 -23.42 -7.16 -29.26
N LYS A 281 -22.31 -6.99 -28.52
CA LYS A 281 -21.02 -7.60 -28.85
C LYS A 281 -20.98 -9.10 -28.60
N LEU A 282 -21.79 -9.60 -27.67
CA LEU A 282 -21.80 -10.99 -27.23
C LEU A 282 -23.09 -11.71 -27.62
N PHE A 283 -24.22 -11.00 -27.68
CA PHE A 283 -25.53 -11.59 -27.96
C PHE A 283 -26.27 -10.79 -29.03
N THR A 284 -26.77 -11.48 -30.06
CA THR A 284 -27.75 -10.88 -30.99
C THR A 284 -29.16 -10.97 -30.39
N PRO A 285 -30.06 -10.03 -30.71
CA PRO A 285 -31.42 -10.09 -30.20
C PRO A 285 -32.16 -11.38 -30.53
N GLU A 286 -31.90 -11.93 -31.71
CA GLU A 286 -32.48 -13.17 -32.21
C GLU A 286 -31.98 -14.39 -31.41
N GLU A 287 -30.67 -14.50 -31.19
CA GLU A 287 -30.07 -15.57 -30.36
C GLU A 287 -30.64 -15.54 -28.92
N VAL A 288 -30.87 -14.36 -28.35
CA VAL A 288 -31.44 -14.24 -27.00
C VAL A 288 -32.88 -14.74 -26.95
N ASP A 289 -33.69 -14.39 -27.95
CA ASP A 289 -35.08 -14.85 -28.01
C ASP A 289 -35.16 -16.37 -28.23
N GLU A 290 -34.31 -16.92 -29.09
CA GLU A 290 -34.21 -18.36 -29.32
C GLU A 290 -33.77 -19.12 -28.07
N ALA A 291 -32.75 -18.63 -27.37
CA ALA A 291 -32.28 -19.20 -26.11
C ALA A 291 -33.39 -19.26 -25.05
N ILE A 292 -34.16 -18.16 -24.91
CA ILE A 292 -35.23 -18.09 -23.92
C ILE A 292 -36.35 -19.08 -24.25
N GLU A 293 -36.79 -19.15 -25.50
CA GLU A 293 -37.82 -20.09 -25.92
C GLU A 293 -37.37 -21.54 -25.78
N ALA A 294 -36.12 -21.85 -26.15
CA ALA A 294 -35.55 -23.18 -25.99
C ALA A 294 -35.48 -23.62 -24.52
N ILE A 295 -35.06 -22.72 -23.62
CA ILE A 295 -34.97 -23.01 -22.18
C ILE A 295 -36.36 -23.17 -21.58
N LYS A 296 -37.32 -22.30 -21.93
CA LYS A 296 -38.72 -22.43 -21.47
C LYS A 296 -39.34 -23.76 -21.88
N GLY A 297 -39.06 -24.23 -23.10
CA GLY A 297 -39.54 -25.52 -23.59
C GLY A 297 -38.98 -26.73 -22.82
N GLN A 298 -37.88 -26.56 -22.08
CA GLN A 298 -37.25 -27.60 -21.25
C GLN A 298 -37.61 -27.50 -19.75
N MET A 299 -38.31 -26.45 -19.35
CA MET A 299 -38.72 -26.23 -17.96
C MET A 299 -39.99 -27.01 -17.63
N GLU A 300 -40.13 -27.42 -16.36
CA GLU A 300 -41.34 -28.08 -15.86
C GLU A 300 -42.58 -27.15 -15.92
N ASP A 301 -42.37 -25.84 -15.78
CA ASP A 301 -43.40 -24.80 -15.94
C ASP A 301 -42.97 -23.75 -16.99
N PRO A 302 -43.42 -23.90 -18.26
CA PRO A 302 -43.07 -22.98 -19.35
C PRO A 302 -43.65 -21.55 -19.19
N GLU A 303 -44.70 -21.38 -18.39
CA GLU A 303 -45.33 -20.09 -18.13
C GLU A 303 -44.65 -19.32 -16.98
N SER A 304 -43.66 -19.94 -16.32
CA SER A 304 -42.90 -19.29 -15.26
C SER A 304 -42.21 -18.01 -15.76
N SER A 305 -42.34 -16.95 -14.97
CA SER A 305 -41.62 -15.69 -15.20
C SER A 305 -40.13 -15.74 -14.80
N LEU A 306 -39.70 -16.85 -14.21
CA LEU A 306 -38.34 -17.08 -13.70
C LEU A 306 -37.66 -18.22 -14.48
N MET A 307 -36.36 -18.11 -14.73
CA MET A 307 -35.56 -19.19 -15.30
C MET A 307 -34.24 -19.39 -14.54
N PRO A 308 -33.66 -20.61 -14.56
CA PRO A 308 -32.35 -20.86 -13.98
C PRO A 308 -31.24 -20.18 -14.78
N VAL A 309 -30.35 -19.46 -14.10
CA VAL A 309 -29.15 -18.84 -14.71
C VAL A 309 -28.28 -19.91 -15.38
N LYS A 310 -28.19 -21.09 -14.74
CA LYS A 310 -27.41 -22.21 -15.25
C LYS A 310 -27.89 -22.68 -16.63
N SER A 311 -29.20 -22.74 -16.88
CA SER A 311 -29.74 -23.16 -18.17
C SER A 311 -29.36 -22.20 -19.30
N LEU A 312 -29.28 -20.90 -18.98
CA LEU A 312 -28.80 -19.86 -19.90
C LEU A 312 -27.32 -20.03 -20.24
N ILE A 313 -26.49 -20.28 -19.21
CA ILE A 313 -25.07 -20.56 -19.39
C ILE A 313 -24.86 -21.83 -20.24
N ASP A 314 -25.60 -22.89 -19.93
CA ASP A 314 -25.50 -24.18 -20.63
C ASP A 314 -25.91 -24.05 -22.11
N TYR A 315 -26.98 -23.29 -22.41
CA TYR A 315 -27.41 -23.02 -23.79
C TYR A 315 -26.32 -22.34 -24.61
N PHE A 316 -25.79 -21.21 -24.10
CA PHE A 316 -24.76 -20.44 -24.80
C PHE A 316 -23.37 -21.09 -24.78
N ALA A 317 -23.14 -22.08 -23.93
CA ALA A 317 -21.95 -22.93 -23.96
C ALA A 317 -22.06 -24.05 -25.02
N ALA A 318 -23.27 -24.50 -25.37
CA ALA A 318 -23.49 -25.61 -26.32
C ALA A 318 -23.46 -25.20 -27.80
N GLU A 319 -23.70 -23.94 -28.14
CA GLU A 319 -23.75 -23.47 -29.55
C GLU A 319 -22.43 -23.66 -30.31
N ASN A 320 -21.27 -23.66 -29.65
CA ASN A 320 -19.97 -23.90 -30.28
C ASN A 320 -19.81 -25.33 -30.83
N HIS A 321 -20.74 -26.25 -30.52
CA HIS A 321 -20.72 -27.62 -31.04
C HIS A 321 -21.42 -27.81 -32.39
N PHE A 322 -22.13 -26.79 -32.91
CA PHE A 322 -22.88 -26.94 -34.17
C PHE A 322 -22.08 -26.65 -35.45
N ASP A 323 -20.88 -26.05 -35.36
CA ASP A 323 -20.07 -25.69 -36.53
C ASP A 323 -19.23 -26.84 -37.13
N ASN A 324 -19.34 -28.09 -36.62
CA ASN A 324 -18.64 -29.24 -37.19
C ASN A 324 -19.39 -30.56 -36.96
N MET A 325 -20.51 -30.79 -37.67
CA MET A 325 -21.07 -32.13 -37.84
C MET A 325 -20.71 -32.71 -39.21
N GLY A 326 -19.46 -33.16 -39.30
CA GLY A 326 -19.05 -34.25 -40.19
C GLY A 326 -18.61 -35.42 -39.30
N ASP A 327 -19.45 -36.45 -39.23
CA ASP A 327 -19.19 -37.83 -38.75
C ASP A 327 -17.98 -38.03 -37.82
N CYS A 328 -18.20 -38.23 -36.50
CA CYS A 328 -17.18 -38.83 -35.64
C CYS A 328 -17.75 -39.53 -34.40
N ARG A 329 -17.46 -40.83 -34.28
CA ARG A 329 -17.57 -41.62 -33.04
C ARG A 329 -16.88 -40.91 -31.87
N LYS A 330 -17.51 -40.93 -30.69
CA LYS A 330 -16.91 -40.42 -29.44
C LYS A 330 -15.55 -41.13 -29.18
N PRO A 331 -14.42 -40.40 -29.06
CA PRO A 331 -13.12 -41.00 -28.81
C PRO A 331 -13.02 -41.52 -27.37
N SER A 332 -12.26 -42.61 -27.19
CA SER A 332 -12.07 -43.29 -25.91
C SER A 332 -11.29 -42.44 -24.89
N LYS A 333 -11.40 -42.76 -23.59
CA LYS A 333 -10.71 -42.07 -22.49
C LYS A 333 -9.19 -41.95 -22.70
N ASN A 334 -8.56 -42.93 -23.36
CA ASN A 334 -7.12 -42.90 -23.65
C ASN A 334 -6.76 -42.01 -24.86
N GLU A 335 -7.66 -41.89 -25.85
CA GLU A 335 -7.48 -40.98 -26.98
C GLU A 335 -7.67 -39.53 -26.55
N ARG A 336 -8.63 -39.25 -25.65
CA ARG A 336 -8.79 -37.93 -25.00
C ARG A 336 -7.54 -37.52 -24.22
N ARG A 337 -6.93 -38.45 -23.46
CA ARG A 337 -5.68 -38.20 -22.72
C ARG A 337 -4.47 -37.94 -23.62
N LYS A 338 -4.37 -38.64 -24.76
CA LYS A 338 -3.29 -38.41 -25.75
C LYS A 338 -3.50 -37.10 -26.51
N ALA A 339 -4.74 -36.77 -26.89
CA ALA A 339 -5.09 -35.51 -27.52
C ALA A 339 -4.85 -34.30 -26.60
N ALA A 340 -5.19 -34.42 -25.30
CA ALA A 340 -4.89 -33.40 -24.29
C ALA A 340 -3.37 -33.17 -24.10
N LYS A 341 -2.56 -34.25 -24.15
CA LYS A 341 -1.10 -34.15 -24.10
C LYS A 341 -0.48 -33.55 -25.37
N GLN A 342 -1.07 -33.75 -26.55
CA GLN A 342 -0.59 -33.17 -27.81
C GLN A 342 -1.06 -31.72 -28.03
N LYS A 343 -2.24 -31.33 -27.54
CA LYS A 343 -2.74 -29.94 -27.61
C LYS A 343 -2.11 -29.01 -26.56
N ALA A 344 -1.58 -29.53 -25.45
CA ALA A 344 -0.90 -28.73 -24.43
C ALA A 344 0.33 -27.95 -24.95
N GLY A 345 0.88 -28.29 -26.12
CA GLY A 345 2.02 -27.60 -26.74
C GLY A 345 1.67 -26.32 -27.51
N LYS A 346 0.38 -25.98 -27.68
CA LYS A 346 -0.10 -24.79 -28.41
C LYS A 346 -1.41 -24.25 -27.80
N HIS A 347 -1.40 -23.94 -26.51
CA HIS A 347 -2.37 -22.98 -26.00
C HIS A 347 -1.78 -21.59 -26.23
N ASP A 348 -2.08 -21.01 -27.40
CA ASP A 348 -1.89 -19.59 -27.64
C ASP A 348 -2.97 -18.89 -26.81
N CYS A 349 -2.62 -18.43 -25.61
CA CYS A 349 -3.54 -17.59 -24.85
C CYS A 349 -3.45 -16.18 -25.42
N SER A 350 -4.38 -15.87 -26.30
CA SER A 350 -4.47 -14.59 -27.02
C SER A 350 -4.93 -13.41 -26.15
N ASP A 351 -4.86 -13.51 -24.82
CA ASP A 351 -5.64 -12.63 -23.92
C ASP A 351 -4.79 -11.69 -23.08
N HIS A 352 -3.47 -11.76 -23.24
CA HIS A 352 -2.56 -10.80 -22.66
C HIS A 352 -1.71 -10.26 -23.79
N ASP A 353 -1.78 -8.97 -24.07
CA ASP A 353 -0.89 -8.34 -25.03
C ASP A 353 0.44 -8.06 -24.31
N PRO A 354 1.50 -8.88 -24.44
CA PRO A 354 2.78 -8.59 -23.82
C PRO A 354 3.41 -7.31 -24.39
N SER A 355 2.93 -6.82 -25.54
CA SER A 355 3.44 -5.61 -26.18
C SER A 355 2.79 -4.32 -25.65
N SER A 356 1.72 -4.40 -24.86
CA SER A 356 1.01 -3.22 -24.34
C SER A 356 1.95 -2.27 -23.56
N ILE A 357 2.88 -2.82 -22.80
CA ILE A 357 3.87 -2.07 -22.01
C ILE A 357 5.23 -1.89 -22.70
N GLN A 358 5.39 -2.33 -23.95
CA GLN A 358 6.69 -2.32 -24.64
C GLN A 358 7.30 -0.91 -24.69
N HIS A 359 6.46 0.11 -24.91
CA HIS A 359 6.88 1.51 -24.90
C HIS A 359 7.39 1.97 -23.51
N LEU A 360 6.85 1.43 -22.39
CA LEU A 360 7.37 1.72 -21.04
C LEU A 360 8.78 1.17 -20.85
N LEU A 361 9.08 -0.01 -21.40
CA LEU A 361 10.43 -0.61 -21.37
C LEU A 361 11.41 0.18 -22.23
N GLU A 362 10.97 0.68 -23.39
CA GLU A 362 11.76 1.56 -24.25
C GLU A 362 12.01 2.92 -23.60
N ASN A 363 11.01 3.49 -22.94
CA ASN A 363 11.14 4.72 -22.16
C ASN A 363 12.10 4.53 -20.99
N ASN A 364 12.03 3.41 -20.27
CA ASN A 364 12.99 3.07 -19.23
C ASN A 364 14.43 3.03 -19.75
N LYS A 365 14.65 2.43 -20.92
CA LYS A 365 15.96 2.43 -21.56
C LYS A 365 16.45 3.85 -21.87
N LYS A 366 15.60 4.70 -22.47
CA LYS A 366 15.92 6.10 -22.75
C LYS A 366 16.23 6.88 -21.47
N TRP A 367 15.40 6.72 -20.44
CA TRP A 367 15.60 7.35 -19.13
C TRP A 367 16.95 6.94 -18.53
N ARG A 368 17.26 5.65 -18.52
CA ARG A 368 18.54 5.12 -18.01
C ARG A 368 19.73 5.72 -18.75
N ASP A 369 19.68 5.71 -20.08
CA ASP A 369 20.77 6.21 -20.91
C ASP A 369 20.96 7.73 -20.68
N ASN A 370 19.86 8.50 -20.53
CA ASN A 370 19.90 9.92 -20.17
C ASN A 370 20.47 10.17 -18.76
N MET A 371 20.14 9.32 -17.78
CA MET A 371 20.67 9.44 -16.42
C MET A 371 22.18 9.18 -16.39
N LEU A 372 22.65 8.15 -17.08
CA LEU A 372 24.09 7.84 -17.19
C LEU A 372 24.87 8.91 -17.94
N GLN A 373 24.26 9.59 -18.91
CA GLN A 373 24.88 10.74 -19.59
C GLN A 373 25.07 11.93 -18.64
N ARG A 374 24.14 12.15 -17.70
CA ARG A 374 24.21 13.24 -16.72
C ARG A 374 25.12 12.91 -15.54
N ASP A 375 25.04 11.68 -15.04
CA ASP A 375 25.81 11.17 -13.90
C ASP A 375 26.10 9.67 -14.09
N GLN A 376 27.33 9.37 -14.50
CA GLN A 376 27.78 7.99 -14.72
C GLN A 376 27.74 7.12 -13.45
N THR A 377 27.76 7.75 -12.26
CA THR A 377 27.76 7.06 -10.96
C THR A 377 26.37 7.00 -10.33
N PHE A 378 25.33 7.46 -11.03
CA PHE A 378 23.97 7.58 -10.50
C PHE A 378 23.48 6.26 -9.90
N PHE A 379 23.49 5.16 -10.65
CA PHE A 379 23.00 3.87 -10.17
C PHE A 379 23.90 3.24 -9.11
N GLU A 380 25.21 3.46 -9.17
CA GLU A 380 26.12 3.00 -8.11
C GLU A 380 25.82 3.70 -6.78
N ARG A 381 25.54 5.00 -6.81
CA ARG A 381 25.14 5.78 -5.63
C ARG A 381 23.75 5.38 -5.14
N THR A 382 22.77 5.29 -6.04
CA THR A 382 21.39 4.92 -5.71
C THR A 382 21.28 3.48 -5.21
N ALA A 383 22.16 2.58 -5.67
CA ALA A 383 22.18 1.19 -5.22
C ALA A 383 22.82 0.99 -3.84
N LYS A 384 23.64 1.93 -3.34
CA LYS A 384 24.13 1.88 -1.95
C LYS A 384 22.96 1.96 -0.98
N ALA A 385 23.02 1.17 0.09
CA ALA A 385 21.97 1.17 1.10
C ALA A 385 21.84 2.57 1.71
N GLN A 386 20.66 3.17 1.55
CA GLN A 386 20.30 4.43 2.20
C GLN A 386 19.30 4.12 3.32
N SER A 387 19.39 4.88 4.41
CA SER A 387 18.40 4.87 5.48
C SER A 387 17.45 6.05 5.25
N PRO A 388 16.24 5.83 4.71
CA PRO A 388 15.32 6.93 4.45
C PRO A 388 15.03 7.66 5.74
N ARG A 389 15.00 8.99 5.67
CA ARG A 389 14.68 9.84 6.83
C ARG A 389 13.17 9.92 7.04
N TYR A 390 12.41 9.82 5.96
CA TYR A 390 10.97 10.05 5.91
C TYR A 390 10.21 8.76 5.60
N LEU A 391 9.11 8.53 6.31
CA LEU A 391 8.00 7.71 5.81
C LEU A 391 6.94 8.65 5.25
N TRP A 392 6.53 8.44 4.01
CA TRP A 392 5.43 9.15 3.37
C TRP A 392 4.23 8.22 3.18
N ILE A 393 3.07 8.63 3.66
CA ILE A 393 1.79 7.94 3.45
C ILE A 393 0.92 8.85 2.59
N GLY A 394 0.80 8.48 1.32
CA GLY A 394 0.09 9.24 0.29
C GLY A 394 -1.14 8.54 -0.28
N CYS A 395 -1.89 9.25 -1.11
CA CYS A 395 -3.02 8.68 -1.84
C CYS A 395 -2.54 7.94 -3.10
N SER A 396 -3.18 6.85 -3.50
CA SER A 396 -2.92 6.20 -4.79
C SER A 396 -3.26 7.07 -5.99
N ASP A 397 -4.21 8.00 -5.82
CA ASP A 397 -4.59 9.03 -6.79
C ASP A 397 -3.67 10.28 -6.75
N SER A 398 -2.54 10.21 -6.03
CA SER A 398 -1.64 11.37 -6.00
C SER A 398 -0.87 11.48 -7.32
N ARG A 399 -1.23 12.52 -8.07
CA ARG A 399 -0.74 12.81 -9.44
C ARG A 399 0.69 13.31 -9.52
N VAL A 400 1.41 13.39 -8.40
CA VAL A 400 2.82 13.79 -8.35
C VAL A 400 3.56 12.83 -7.42
N PRO A 401 4.74 12.30 -7.80
CA PRO A 401 5.59 11.54 -6.90
C PRO A 401 5.97 12.33 -5.64
N ALA A 402 6.15 11.63 -4.52
CA ALA A 402 6.41 12.27 -3.23
C ALA A 402 7.80 12.92 -3.19
N GLU A 403 8.78 12.26 -3.82
CA GLU A 403 10.15 12.71 -3.98
C GLU A 403 10.20 13.99 -4.82
N GLU A 404 9.45 14.05 -5.93
CA GLU A 404 9.39 15.23 -6.80
C GLU A 404 8.78 16.44 -6.10
N ILE A 405 7.60 16.28 -5.47
CA ILE A 405 6.90 17.41 -4.85
C ILE A 405 7.67 18.00 -3.65
N THR A 406 8.53 17.21 -3.02
CA THR A 406 9.37 17.62 -1.88
C THR A 406 10.82 17.94 -2.27
N GLY A 407 11.19 17.75 -3.53
CA GLY A 407 12.55 17.94 -4.04
C GLY A 407 13.60 17.07 -3.35
N LEU A 408 13.21 15.88 -2.89
CA LEU A 408 14.12 14.92 -2.27
C LEU A 408 14.73 13.99 -3.32
N SER A 409 15.92 13.49 -3.02
CA SER A 409 16.63 12.54 -3.89
C SER A 409 16.05 11.12 -3.76
N PRO A 410 16.19 10.30 -4.80
CA PRO A 410 15.90 8.87 -4.76
C PRO A 410 16.46 8.17 -3.52
N GLY A 411 15.60 7.44 -2.80
CA GLY A 411 15.95 6.65 -1.60
C GLY A 411 15.97 7.40 -0.26
N GLU A 412 15.70 8.72 -0.25
CA GLU A 412 15.57 9.49 1.01
C GLU A 412 14.22 9.29 1.71
N MET A 413 13.26 8.66 1.03
CA MET A 413 11.88 8.46 1.46
C MET A 413 11.44 7.01 1.29
N PHE A 414 10.70 6.52 2.28
CA PHE A 414 9.96 5.26 2.22
C PHE A 414 8.49 5.59 1.96
N VAL A 415 7.88 5.03 0.92
CA VAL A 415 6.58 5.52 0.42
C VAL A 415 5.50 4.44 0.51
N HIS A 416 4.44 4.71 1.26
CA HIS A 416 3.19 3.97 1.21
C HIS A 416 2.14 4.78 0.45
N ARG A 417 1.36 4.11 -0.40
CA ARG A 417 0.20 4.71 -1.07
C ARG A 417 -0.98 3.76 -1.00
N ASN A 418 -2.15 4.28 -0.66
CA ASN A 418 -3.43 3.57 -0.72
C ASN A 418 -4.56 4.57 -1.08
N VAL A 419 -5.78 4.09 -1.32
CA VAL A 419 -6.91 4.99 -1.65
C VAL A 419 -7.19 5.93 -0.47
N ALA A 420 -7.11 7.24 -0.73
CA ALA A 420 -7.35 8.32 0.23
C ALA A 420 -6.41 8.35 1.46
N ASN A 421 -5.17 7.85 1.31
CA ASN A 421 -4.08 8.00 2.28
C ASN A 421 -4.45 7.61 3.72
N LEU A 422 -5.22 6.53 3.87
CA LEU A 422 -5.76 6.09 5.15
C LEU A 422 -4.73 5.31 5.98
N VAL A 423 -4.83 5.46 7.30
CA VAL A 423 -4.14 4.62 8.28
C VAL A 423 -5.21 4.05 9.22
N VAL A 424 -5.64 2.83 8.92
CA VAL A 424 -6.68 2.14 9.66
C VAL A 424 -6.06 1.23 10.72
N SER A 425 -6.66 1.19 11.91
CA SER A 425 -6.09 0.55 13.11
C SER A 425 -5.84 -0.96 12.99
N ASN A 426 -6.54 -1.65 12.10
CA ASN A 426 -6.39 -3.08 11.83
C ASN A 426 -5.91 -3.38 10.41
N ASP A 427 -5.44 -2.36 9.68
CA ASP A 427 -4.85 -2.55 8.35
C ASP A 427 -3.40 -3.02 8.49
N ILE A 428 -3.19 -4.33 8.37
CA ILE A 428 -1.86 -4.94 8.44
C ILE A 428 -0.93 -4.41 7.35
N ASN A 429 -1.45 -3.97 6.20
CA ASN A 429 -0.65 -3.39 5.13
C ASN A 429 0.01 -2.08 5.60
N ALA A 430 -0.78 -1.08 5.98
CA ALA A 430 -0.24 0.19 6.51
C ALA A 430 0.58 0.00 7.79
N LEU A 431 0.11 -0.85 8.73
CA LEU A 431 0.84 -1.14 9.96
C LEU A 431 2.21 -1.79 9.70
N SER A 432 2.32 -2.67 8.70
CA SER A 432 3.60 -3.28 8.33
C SER A 432 4.60 -2.24 7.82
N VAL A 433 4.13 -1.26 7.04
CA VAL A 433 4.95 -0.13 6.55
C VAL A 433 5.38 0.74 7.72
N VAL A 434 4.47 1.10 8.62
CA VAL A 434 4.79 1.92 9.81
C VAL A 434 5.81 1.19 10.68
N GLN A 435 5.59 -0.10 10.99
CA GLN A 435 6.54 -0.88 11.79
C GLN A 435 7.91 -0.99 11.14
N PHE A 436 7.97 -1.31 9.84
CA PHE A 436 9.24 -1.40 9.13
C PHE A 436 10.00 -0.07 9.17
N SER A 437 9.29 1.04 8.93
CA SER A 437 9.86 2.38 8.95
C SER A 437 10.37 2.78 10.33
N VAL A 438 9.57 2.50 11.38
CA VAL A 438 9.87 2.91 12.75
C VAL A 438 10.94 2.02 13.37
N GLU A 439 10.87 0.70 13.23
CA GLU A 439 11.76 -0.24 13.93
C GLU A 439 13.01 -0.62 13.14
N LYS A 440 12.90 -0.79 11.81
CA LYS A 440 14.02 -1.21 10.96
C LYS A 440 14.76 -0.04 10.35
N LEU A 441 14.04 0.88 9.72
CA LEU A 441 14.65 2.03 9.04
C LEU A 441 14.95 3.19 10.00
N LYS A 442 14.28 3.23 11.16
CA LYS A 442 14.41 4.27 12.19
C LYS A 442 14.18 5.67 11.63
N VAL A 443 13.15 5.81 10.78
CA VAL A 443 12.76 7.10 10.18
C VAL A 443 12.55 8.15 11.26
N LYS A 444 12.90 9.41 10.96
CA LYS A 444 12.78 10.53 11.91
C LYS A 444 11.43 11.22 11.80
N ASP A 445 10.81 11.15 10.64
CA ASP A 445 9.62 11.91 10.30
C ASP A 445 8.64 10.99 9.54
N ILE A 446 7.37 10.97 9.96
CA ILE A 446 6.26 10.33 9.25
C ILE A 446 5.36 11.45 8.74
N ILE A 447 5.08 11.45 7.44
CA ILE A 447 4.26 12.44 6.75
C ILE A 447 3.02 11.73 6.21
N VAL A 448 1.83 12.17 6.62
CA VAL A 448 0.57 11.83 5.94
C VAL A 448 0.26 12.95 4.98
N CYS A 449 0.26 12.66 3.68
CA CYS A 449 -0.03 13.64 2.67
C CYS A 449 -1.28 13.28 1.86
N GLY A 450 -2.31 14.12 2.01
CA GLY A 450 -3.48 14.09 1.13
C GLY A 450 -3.39 15.14 0.02
N HIS A 451 -4.45 15.22 -0.78
CA HIS A 451 -4.55 16.21 -1.85
C HIS A 451 -5.99 16.66 -2.05
N TYR A 452 -6.16 17.91 -2.44
CA TYR A 452 -7.48 18.41 -2.84
C TYR A 452 -7.93 17.75 -4.15
N GLY A 453 -9.24 17.53 -4.32
CA GLY A 453 -9.79 16.80 -5.46
C GLY A 453 -9.58 15.29 -5.40
N CYS A 454 -9.41 14.72 -4.20
CA CYS A 454 -9.15 13.29 -4.02
C CYS A 454 -10.41 12.47 -4.32
N GLY A 455 -10.35 11.64 -5.37
CA GLY A 455 -11.50 10.85 -5.82
C GLY A 455 -12.08 9.93 -4.75
N GLY A 456 -11.24 9.37 -3.86
CA GLY A 456 -11.70 8.56 -2.73
C GLY A 456 -12.46 9.36 -1.66
N VAL A 457 -12.02 10.58 -1.36
CA VAL A 457 -12.71 11.46 -0.41
C VAL A 457 -14.02 11.97 -1.00
N THR A 458 -14.02 12.37 -2.28
CA THR A 458 -15.24 12.77 -3.00
C THR A 458 -16.26 11.64 -3.02
N ALA A 459 -15.85 10.41 -3.36
CA ALA A 459 -16.73 9.24 -3.38
C ALA A 459 -17.36 8.94 -2.00
N ALA A 460 -16.59 9.12 -0.92
CA ALA A 460 -17.08 8.97 0.44
C ALA A 460 -18.10 10.07 0.81
N LEU A 461 -17.83 11.32 0.43
CA LEU A 461 -18.72 12.47 0.71
C LEU A 461 -20.05 12.37 -0.03
N THR A 462 -20.03 11.93 -1.30
CA THR A 462 -21.24 11.78 -2.13
C THR A 462 -22.03 10.50 -1.86
N ASN A 463 -21.55 9.63 -0.96
CA ASN A 463 -22.12 8.31 -0.69
C ASN A 463 -22.31 7.45 -1.94
N THR A 464 -21.35 7.52 -2.88
CA THR A 464 -21.33 6.64 -4.05
C THR A 464 -21.21 5.19 -3.58
N GLN A 465 -21.97 4.27 -4.19
CA GLN A 465 -21.84 2.82 -3.95
C GLN A 465 -20.82 2.23 -4.92
N ILE A 466 -19.73 1.66 -4.40
CA ILE A 466 -18.58 1.14 -5.16
C ILE A 466 -18.12 -0.23 -4.62
N GLY A 467 -19.04 -1.13 -4.28
CA GLY A 467 -18.72 -2.53 -3.93
C GLY A 467 -17.78 -2.68 -2.72
N LEU A 468 -16.67 -3.42 -2.84
CA LEU A 468 -15.75 -3.66 -1.71
C LEU A 468 -15.08 -2.36 -1.22
N LEU A 469 -14.79 -1.43 -2.13
CA LEU A 469 -14.22 -0.12 -1.84
C LEU A 469 -15.11 0.67 -0.87
N ASP A 470 -16.42 0.43 -0.81
CA ASP A 470 -17.28 1.10 0.16
C ASP A 470 -16.95 0.79 1.61
N ASN A 471 -16.49 -0.43 1.87
CA ASN A 471 -16.05 -0.83 3.21
C ASN A 471 -14.76 -0.10 3.60
N TRP A 472 -13.88 0.14 2.63
CA TRP A 472 -12.68 0.95 2.83
C TRP A 472 -13.01 2.42 3.05
N LEU A 473 -13.85 3.02 2.18
CA LEU A 473 -14.26 4.42 2.27
C LEU A 473 -15.17 4.73 3.47
N ARG A 474 -15.73 3.71 4.13
CA ARG A 474 -16.43 3.88 5.42
C ARG A 474 -15.57 4.60 6.46
N ASN A 475 -14.25 4.37 6.45
CA ASN A 475 -13.33 5.07 7.35
C ASN A 475 -13.37 6.60 7.14
N ILE A 476 -13.50 7.07 5.90
CA ILE A 476 -13.66 8.51 5.61
C ILE A 476 -15.05 8.98 6.03
N ARG A 477 -16.09 8.16 5.82
CA ARG A 477 -17.45 8.47 6.29
C ARG A 477 -17.52 8.60 7.81
N ASP A 478 -16.68 7.88 8.56
CA ASP A 478 -16.53 8.07 10.00
C ASP A 478 -15.86 9.41 10.36
N VAL A 479 -14.91 9.90 9.56
CA VAL A 479 -14.37 11.26 9.68
C VAL A 479 -15.49 12.28 9.44
N CYS A 480 -16.29 12.11 8.36
CA CYS A 480 -17.45 12.97 8.08
C CYS A 480 -18.42 13.00 9.26
N ARG A 481 -18.72 11.84 9.84
CA ARG A 481 -19.65 11.70 10.97
C ARG A 481 -19.10 12.39 12.23
N THR A 482 -17.80 12.26 12.48
CA THR A 482 -17.13 12.80 13.67
C THR A 482 -17.07 14.33 13.63
N HIS A 483 -16.86 14.89 12.44
CA HIS A 483 -16.70 16.34 12.22
C HIS A 483 -17.92 16.96 11.54
N LYS A 484 -19.10 16.34 11.70
CA LYS A 484 -20.34 16.72 11.00
C LYS A 484 -20.70 18.19 11.21
N ASP A 485 -20.63 18.66 12.46
CA ASP A 485 -21.03 20.02 12.82
C ASP A 485 -20.09 21.06 12.19
N GLU A 486 -18.79 20.76 12.10
CA GLU A 486 -17.81 21.62 11.43
C GLU A 486 -18.03 21.64 9.91
N LEU A 487 -18.25 20.47 9.30
CA LEU A 487 -18.48 20.36 7.86
C LEU A 487 -19.76 21.09 7.42
N GLN A 488 -20.78 21.18 8.28
CA GLN A 488 -22.01 21.92 8.01
C GLN A 488 -21.83 23.44 7.91
N LEU A 489 -20.71 23.99 8.39
CA LEU A 489 -20.42 25.43 8.31
C LEU A 489 -20.05 25.86 6.89
N TYR A 490 -19.60 24.94 6.04
CA TYR A 490 -19.16 25.21 4.67
C TYR A 490 -20.34 25.11 3.70
N LYS A 491 -20.49 26.13 2.85
CA LYS A 491 -21.68 26.31 2.00
C LYS A 491 -21.61 25.45 0.75
N THR A 492 -20.45 25.44 0.09
CA THR A 492 -20.27 24.72 -1.18
C THR A 492 -19.78 23.30 -0.97
N ASP A 493 -20.06 22.41 -1.93
CA ASP A 493 -19.54 21.04 -1.91
C ASP A 493 -18.00 21.03 -2.02
N GLU A 494 -17.42 21.92 -2.81
CA GLU A 494 -15.96 22.04 -2.96
C GLU A 494 -15.29 22.46 -1.63
N GLU A 495 -15.83 23.44 -0.92
CA GLU A 495 -15.32 23.83 0.41
C GLU A 495 -15.43 22.67 1.41
N ARG A 496 -16.57 21.96 1.41
CA ARG A 496 -16.80 20.78 2.27
C ARG A 496 -15.80 19.66 1.95
N GLU A 497 -15.58 19.36 0.68
CA GLU A 497 -14.61 18.35 0.23
C GLU A 497 -13.20 18.74 0.66
N ARG A 498 -12.77 19.97 0.38
CA ARG A 498 -11.44 20.45 0.75
C ARG A 498 -11.21 20.37 2.25
N ARG A 499 -12.21 20.73 3.06
CA ARG A 499 -12.09 20.60 4.51
C ARG A 499 -12.07 19.13 4.96
N LEU A 500 -12.90 18.27 4.36
CA LEU A 500 -12.90 16.85 4.67
C LEU A 500 -11.56 16.19 4.35
N VAL A 501 -10.87 16.59 3.27
CA VAL A 501 -9.50 16.17 2.97
C VAL A 501 -8.56 16.53 4.13
N GLU A 502 -8.59 17.78 4.60
CA GLU A 502 -7.76 18.22 5.73
C GLU A 502 -8.06 17.45 7.02
N LEU A 503 -9.34 17.29 7.36
CA LEU A 503 -9.78 16.52 8.53
C LEU A 503 -9.38 15.05 8.44
N ASN A 504 -9.48 14.44 7.25
CA ASN A 504 -9.03 13.07 7.03
C ASN A 504 -7.54 12.93 7.32
N ILE A 505 -6.70 13.84 6.82
CA ILE A 505 -5.25 13.85 7.10
C ILE A 505 -4.99 13.99 8.60
N GLN A 506 -5.67 14.92 9.28
CA GLN A 506 -5.54 15.11 10.73
C GLN A 506 -5.90 13.82 11.50
N GLU A 507 -7.01 13.16 11.17
CA GLU A 507 -7.41 11.90 11.80
C GLU A 507 -6.44 10.76 11.51
N GLN A 508 -5.88 10.67 10.30
CA GLN A 508 -4.87 9.67 9.98
C GLN A 508 -3.56 9.90 10.75
N CYS A 509 -3.13 11.15 10.92
CA CYS A 509 -2.01 11.51 11.80
C CYS A 509 -2.26 11.06 13.24
N LEU A 510 -3.47 11.29 13.76
CA LEU A 510 -3.87 10.80 15.09
C LEU A 510 -3.88 9.27 15.14
N ASN A 511 -4.32 8.58 14.08
CA ASN A 511 -4.28 7.11 14.03
C ASN A 511 -2.86 6.56 14.10
N ILE A 512 -1.89 7.18 13.41
CA ILE A 512 -0.46 6.84 13.55
C ILE A 512 0.02 7.09 14.98
N PHE A 513 -0.35 8.23 15.55
CA PHE A 513 0.00 8.59 16.93
C PHE A 513 -0.55 7.57 17.95
N LYS A 514 -1.69 6.93 17.70
CA LYS A 514 -2.27 5.90 18.59
C LYS A 514 -1.51 4.57 18.56
N ILE A 515 -0.64 4.32 17.58
CA ILE A 515 0.08 3.05 17.46
C ILE A 515 1.11 2.94 18.59
N ASN A 516 1.06 1.85 19.35
CA ASN A 516 1.95 1.63 20.51
C ASN A 516 3.45 1.79 20.19
N MET A 517 3.93 1.16 19.11
CA MET A 517 5.35 1.23 18.74
C MET A 517 5.79 2.67 18.38
N VAL A 518 4.88 3.48 17.85
CA VAL A 518 5.14 4.89 17.52
C VAL A 518 5.24 5.69 18.81
N GLN A 519 4.25 5.58 19.72
CA GLN A 519 4.29 6.28 21.01
C GLN A 519 5.50 5.87 21.85
N ARG A 520 5.82 4.57 21.90
CA ARG A 520 6.98 4.07 22.62
C ARG A 520 8.26 4.67 22.07
N ARG A 521 8.46 4.65 20.74
CA ARG A 521 9.68 5.22 20.15
C ARG A 521 9.75 6.72 20.34
N MET A 522 8.63 7.43 20.22
CA MET A 522 8.53 8.86 20.50
C MET A 522 8.90 9.20 21.95
N GLY A 523 8.37 8.47 22.94
CA GLY A 523 8.65 8.70 24.36
C GLY A 523 10.09 8.38 24.77
N LEU A 524 10.74 7.45 24.07
CA LEU A 524 12.12 7.05 24.33
C LEU A 524 13.15 7.89 23.58
N TYR A 525 12.89 8.24 22.31
CA TYR A 525 13.90 8.84 21.42
C TYR A 525 13.53 10.21 20.84
N GLY A 526 12.28 10.66 20.99
CA GLY A 526 11.81 11.92 20.42
C GLY A 526 11.39 11.86 18.95
N PHE A 527 11.36 10.67 18.35
CA PHE A 527 10.94 10.46 16.98
C PHE A 527 10.32 9.05 16.81
N PRO A 528 9.53 8.79 15.76
CA PRO A 528 9.21 9.68 14.64
C PRO A 528 8.34 10.88 15.03
N ARG A 529 8.55 12.03 14.40
CA ARG A 529 7.58 13.14 14.42
C ARG A 529 6.50 12.88 13.37
N ILE A 530 5.27 13.32 13.59
CA ILE A 530 4.14 13.03 12.69
C ILE A 530 3.61 14.35 12.12
N HIS A 531 3.60 14.46 10.79
CA HIS A 531 3.21 15.66 10.06
C HIS A 531 2.02 15.39 9.15
N GLY A 532 1.01 16.26 9.20
CA GLY A 532 -0.06 16.29 8.21
C GLY A 532 0.29 17.27 7.10
N MET A 533 0.21 16.85 5.85
CA MET A 533 0.39 17.72 4.69
C MET A 533 -0.77 17.57 3.71
N VAL A 534 -1.06 18.63 2.99
CA VAL A 534 -1.97 18.60 1.85
C VAL A 534 -1.32 19.35 0.69
N TYR A 535 -1.47 18.85 -0.53
CA TYR A 535 -1.11 19.62 -1.71
C TYR A 535 -2.30 19.89 -2.61
N ASP A 536 -2.22 21.01 -3.33
CA ASP A 536 -3.21 21.39 -4.32
C ASP A 536 -2.72 21.02 -5.71
N ILE A 537 -3.40 20.07 -6.36
CA ILE A 537 -3.07 19.60 -7.72
C ILE A 537 -3.05 20.77 -8.72
N ARG A 538 -3.92 21.78 -8.53
CA ARG A 538 -4.04 22.93 -9.43
C ARG A 538 -2.89 23.93 -9.31
N THR A 539 -2.05 23.82 -8.28
CA THR A 539 -0.95 24.78 -8.06
C THR A 539 0.39 24.14 -7.72
N GLY A 540 0.40 22.84 -7.41
CA GLY A 540 1.52 22.11 -6.84
C GLY A 540 1.90 22.52 -5.41
N THR A 541 1.15 23.45 -4.79
CA THR A 541 1.50 24.00 -3.47
C THR A 541 1.34 22.93 -2.40
N LEU A 542 2.42 22.63 -1.69
CA LEU A 542 2.41 21.80 -0.50
C LEU A 542 2.21 22.67 0.75
N LYS A 543 1.29 22.27 1.62
CA LYS A 543 0.91 22.97 2.87
C LYS A 543 0.98 21.98 4.03
N GLU A 544 1.66 22.37 5.11
CA GLU A 544 1.59 21.67 6.40
C GLU A 544 0.27 22.02 7.11
N LEU A 545 -0.38 21.01 7.70
CA LEU A 545 -1.60 21.14 8.49
C LEU A 545 -1.24 21.06 9.98
N GLU A 546 -1.90 21.91 10.78
CA GLU A 546 -1.80 21.83 12.23
C GLU A 546 -2.56 20.60 12.74
N VAL A 547 -1.93 19.79 13.59
CA VAL A 547 -2.53 18.63 14.23
C VAL A 547 -2.39 18.78 15.75
N ASP A 548 -3.53 18.82 16.46
CA ASP A 548 -3.54 19.04 17.91
C ASP A 548 -3.29 17.75 18.70
N TYR A 549 -2.04 17.30 18.71
CA TYR A 549 -1.64 16.13 19.51
C TYR A 549 -1.79 16.36 21.01
N HIS A 550 -1.51 17.57 21.50
CA HIS A 550 -1.56 17.88 22.93
C HIS A 550 -3.00 17.88 23.46
N GLY A 551 -3.93 18.51 22.75
CA GLY A 551 -5.35 18.46 23.08
C GLY A 551 -5.91 17.04 22.98
N TYR A 552 -5.49 16.26 21.98
CA TYR A 552 -5.86 14.85 21.86
C TYR A 552 -5.41 14.04 23.08
N ILE A 553 -4.15 14.18 23.48
CA ILE A 553 -3.60 13.51 24.67
C ILE A 553 -4.32 13.96 25.93
N ALA A 554 -4.44 15.27 26.17
CA ALA A 554 -5.10 15.81 27.36
C ALA A 554 -6.52 15.27 27.52
N LYS A 555 -7.26 15.14 26.41
CA LYS A 555 -8.62 14.59 26.38
C LYS A 555 -8.69 13.08 26.59
N HIS A 556 -7.67 12.33 26.15
CA HIS A 556 -7.73 10.86 26.05
C HIS A 556 -6.63 10.11 26.83
N MET A 557 -5.83 10.80 27.66
CA MET A 557 -4.74 10.23 28.47
C MET A 557 -5.16 9.07 29.36
N GLY A 558 -6.39 9.07 29.87
CA GLY A 558 -6.92 7.98 30.69
C GLY A 558 -7.11 6.66 29.94
N VAL A 559 -7.21 6.72 28.60
CA VAL A 559 -7.50 5.57 27.73
C VAL A 559 -6.23 5.09 27.02
N PHE A 560 -5.39 6.00 26.53
CA PHE A 560 -4.19 5.69 25.74
C PHE A 560 -2.88 5.83 26.53
N ARG A 561 -2.86 5.44 27.81
CA ARG A 561 -1.61 5.33 28.58
C ARG A 561 -0.85 4.04 28.21
N LEU A 562 -0.47 3.93 26.93
CA LEU A 562 0.27 2.79 26.38
C LEU A 562 1.77 2.82 26.73
N HIS A 563 2.27 3.99 27.15
CA HIS A 563 3.60 4.20 27.70
C HIS A 563 3.48 5.18 28.87
N SER A 564 4.18 4.91 29.98
CA SER A 564 4.24 5.84 31.10
C SER A 564 5.07 7.06 30.70
N PHE A 565 4.40 8.14 30.35
CA PHE A 565 5.01 9.46 30.40
C PHE A 565 5.15 9.78 31.90
N HIS A 566 6.34 9.60 32.48
CA HIS A 566 6.56 9.68 33.93
C HIS A 566 6.02 10.98 34.55
N ASP A 567 5.98 12.08 33.78
CA ASP A 567 5.49 13.38 34.22
C ASP A 567 4.15 13.80 33.58
N GLY A 568 3.45 12.86 32.93
CA GLY A 568 2.17 13.10 32.23
C GLY A 568 2.26 14.02 31.00
N LYS A 569 3.48 14.36 30.57
CA LYS A 569 3.78 15.21 29.42
C LYS A 569 4.65 14.44 28.41
N ILE A 570 4.51 14.79 27.14
CA ILE A 570 5.40 14.25 26.11
C ILE A 570 6.81 14.82 26.33
N PRO A 571 7.85 13.97 26.46
CA PRO A 571 9.23 14.43 26.51
C PRO A 571 9.58 15.18 25.22
N THR A 572 10.27 16.30 25.37
CA THR A 572 10.61 17.22 24.26
C THR A 572 12.11 17.44 24.12
N THR A 573 12.87 17.21 25.19
CA THR A 573 14.30 17.50 25.27
C THR A 573 15.15 16.22 25.37
N LYS A 574 16.41 16.30 24.90
CA LYS A 574 17.37 15.19 25.01
C LYS A 574 17.51 14.65 26.45
N PRO A 575 17.65 15.50 27.49
CA PRO A 575 17.64 15.06 28.90
C PRO A 575 16.42 14.22 29.30
N GLU A 576 15.21 14.64 28.89
CA GLU A 576 13.97 13.90 29.19
C GLU A 576 13.95 12.53 28.51
N PHE A 577 14.41 12.43 27.27
CA PHE A 577 14.56 11.15 26.57
C PHE A 577 15.59 10.23 27.23
N GLN A 578 16.74 10.79 27.62
CA GLN A 578 17.79 10.03 28.32
C GLN A 578 17.28 9.50 29.67
N ARG A 579 16.55 10.32 30.44
CA ARG A 579 15.86 9.89 31.67
C ARG A 579 14.90 8.73 31.39
N ASN A 580 13.99 8.88 30.43
CA ASN A 580 13.00 7.84 30.11
C ASN A 580 13.67 6.54 29.65
N MET A 581 14.75 6.65 28.87
CA MET A 581 15.51 5.48 28.43
C MET A 581 16.19 4.76 29.59
N ILE A 582 16.82 5.48 30.51
CA ILE A 582 17.44 4.88 31.71
C ILE A 582 16.39 4.13 32.52
N LEU A 583 15.24 4.76 32.78
CA LEU A 583 14.14 4.12 33.51
C LEU A 583 13.63 2.86 32.79
N ASN A 584 13.47 2.91 31.46
CA ASN A 584 13.03 1.75 30.68
C ASN A 584 14.06 0.60 30.67
N LEU A 585 15.36 0.91 30.65
CA LEU A 585 16.41 -0.11 30.69
C LEU A 585 16.51 -0.84 32.03
N VAL A 586 15.99 -0.24 33.10
CA VAL A 586 16.11 -0.71 34.48
C VAL A 586 14.83 -1.39 35.00
N GLU A 587 13.66 -1.11 34.41
CA GLU A 587 12.33 -1.56 34.88
C GLU A 587 12.23 -3.07 35.24
N GLU A 588 12.94 -3.94 34.54
CA GLU A 588 12.98 -5.41 34.80
C GLU A 588 14.36 -5.91 35.25
N HIS A 589 15.26 -5.01 35.62
CA HIS A 589 16.67 -5.29 35.93
C HIS A 589 17.14 -4.63 37.24
N GLU A 590 16.20 -4.21 38.10
CA GLU A 590 16.51 -3.81 39.48
C GLU A 590 16.94 -5.02 40.31
N GLU A 591 18.08 -4.90 40.97
CA GLU A 591 18.63 -5.96 41.84
C GLU A 591 18.19 -5.74 43.29
N GLU A 592 18.35 -4.50 43.77
CA GLU A 592 17.73 -3.98 44.99
C GLU A 592 16.88 -2.74 44.63
N PRO A 593 15.84 -2.38 45.41
CA PRO A 593 14.93 -1.27 45.07
C PRO A 593 15.68 0.02 44.68
N GLY A 594 15.50 0.46 43.44
CA GLY A 594 16.13 1.68 42.92
C GLY A 594 17.63 1.57 42.60
N THR A 595 18.19 0.36 42.48
CA THR A 595 19.59 0.13 42.10
C THR A 595 19.72 -0.81 40.91
N VAL A 596 20.79 -0.62 40.12
CA VAL A 596 21.10 -1.46 38.96
C VAL A 596 22.60 -1.75 38.88
N SER A 597 22.96 -2.93 38.35
CA SER A 597 24.36 -3.29 38.10
C SER A 597 25.02 -2.31 37.13
N ILE A 598 26.18 -1.75 37.52
CA ILE A 598 26.97 -0.83 36.69
C ILE A 598 27.34 -1.49 35.37
N ARG A 599 27.79 -2.75 35.41
CA ARG A 599 28.20 -3.51 34.22
C ARG A 599 27.05 -3.68 33.24
N TYR A 600 25.85 -3.94 33.75
CA TYR A 600 24.64 -4.08 32.94
C TYR A 600 24.25 -2.75 32.31
N ILE A 601 24.04 -1.70 33.12
CA ILE A 601 23.51 -0.42 32.63
C ILE A 601 24.48 0.29 31.69
N THR A 602 25.79 0.23 31.96
CA THR A 602 26.84 0.74 31.05
C THR A 602 26.71 0.10 29.67
N ARG A 603 26.59 -1.23 29.64
CA ARG A 603 26.51 -1.99 28.40
C ARG A 603 25.22 -1.67 27.64
N MET A 604 24.11 -1.49 28.32
CA MET A 604 22.83 -1.17 27.67
C MET A 604 22.80 0.27 27.17
N MET A 605 23.18 1.26 27.98
CA MET A 605 23.24 2.65 27.55
C MET A 605 24.20 2.84 26.36
N LYS A 606 25.34 2.15 26.33
CA LYS A 606 26.27 2.19 25.19
C LYS A 606 25.73 1.54 23.91
N LYS A 607 24.73 0.63 24.01
CA LYS A 607 24.02 0.12 22.83
C LYS A 607 23.03 1.15 22.27
N GLU A 608 22.54 2.06 23.13
CA GLU A 608 21.59 3.11 22.76
C GLU A 608 22.30 4.37 22.22
N THR A 609 23.02 4.19 21.11
CA THR A 609 23.87 5.22 20.49
C THR A 609 23.10 6.44 19.97
N GLU A 610 21.78 6.35 19.82
CA GLU A 610 20.93 7.49 19.42
C GLU A 610 20.76 8.52 20.55
N LEU A 611 20.96 8.11 21.82
CA LEU A 611 20.76 8.95 22.99
C LEU A 611 22.04 9.18 23.79
N PHE A 612 22.95 8.20 23.81
CA PHE A 612 24.15 8.25 24.64
C PHE A 612 25.43 8.09 23.82
N ALA A 613 26.39 8.99 24.01
CA ALA A 613 27.75 8.77 23.54
C ALA A 613 28.52 7.86 24.52
N GLY A 614 29.41 6.98 24.01
CA GLY A 614 30.13 6.04 24.87
C GLY A 614 30.91 6.70 26.01
N GLU A 615 31.58 7.82 25.71
CA GLU A 615 32.32 8.62 26.70
C GLU A 615 31.40 9.33 27.69
N GLU A 616 30.22 9.78 27.24
CA GLU A 616 29.21 10.43 28.06
C GLU A 616 28.71 9.47 29.16
N VAL A 617 28.46 8.21 28.82
CA VAL A 617 28.09 7.15 29.78
C VAL A 617 29.19 6.90 30.80
N ASP A 618 30.44 6.80 30.35
CA ASP A 618 31.58 6.53 31.24
C ASP A 618 31.81 7.69 32.22
N ASN A 619 31.69 8.94 31.74
CA ASN A 619 31.82 10.13 32.57
C ASN A 619 30.69 10.24 33.59
N ALA A 620 29.44 9.96 33.17
CA ALA A 620 28.28 9.97 34.05
C ALA A 620 28.44 8.98 35.21
N LEU A 621 28.81 7.73 34.91
CA LEU A 621 28.97 6.70 35.93
C LEU A 621 30.12 7.01 36.88
N LYS A 622 31.25 7.53 36.39
CA LYS A 622 32.34 7.99 37.25
C LYS A 622 31.88 9.09 38.20
N ALA A 623 31.16 10.08 37.68
CA ALA A 623 30.65 11.21 38.47
C ALA A 623 29.63 10.76 39.53
N VAL A 624 28.68 9.90 39.16
CA VAL A 624 27.65 9.39 40.07
C VAL A 624 28.26 8.49 41.15
N MET A 625 29.21 7.62 40.79
CA MET A 625 29.87 6.74 41.76
C MET A 625 30.79 7.49 42.72
N ALA A 626 31.48 8.55 42.26
CA ALA A 626 32.30 9.39 43.13
C ALA A 626 31.47 10.10 44.22
N ARG A 627 30.18 10.33 43.97
CA ARG A 627 29.22 10.94 44.90
C ARG A 627 28.45 9.91 45.73
N SER A 628 28.63 8.62 45.48
CA SER A 628 27.96 7.53 46.20
C SER A 628 28.55 7.34 47.60
N LYS A 629 27.73 6.86 48.54
CA LYS A 629 28.17 6.45 49.88
C LYS A 629 29.16 5.27 49.84
N ASP A 630 29.08 4.46 48.79
CA ASP A 630 30.02 3.37 48.51
C ASP A 630 30.50 3.44 47.05
N PRO A 631 31.61 4.16 46.79
CA PRO A 631 32.17 4.29 45.44
C PRO A 631 32.71 2.98 44.84
N LYS A 632 32.89 1.92 45.65
CA LYS A 632 33.37 0.61 45.19
C LYS A 632 32.24 -0.39 44.94
N SER A 633 30.99 -0.01 45.23
CA SER A 633 29.83 -0.86 44.97
C SER A 633 29.74 -1.23 43.49
N PRO A 634 29.39 -2.49 43.15
CA PRO A 634 29.10 -2.89 41.77
C PRO A 634 27.74 -2.37 41.26
N PHE A 635 26.97 -1.67 42.10
CA PHE A 635 25.64 -1.14 41.82
C PHE A 635 25.62 0.38 41.84
N VAL A 636 24.73 0.98 41.03
CA VAL A 636 24.49 2.42 40.96
C VAL A 636 23.03 2.75 41.31
N GLN A 637 22.82 3.85 42.02
CA GLN A 637 21.49 4.39 42.32
C GLN A 637 20.87 4.96 41.05
N VAL A 638 19.70 4.43 40.67
CA VAL A 638 19.01 4.77 39.41
C VAL A 638 18.63 6.25 39.39
N ASN A 639 18.09 6.77 40.50
CA ASN A 639 17.71 8.18 40.61
C ASN A 639 18.90 9.12 40.41
N SER A 640 20.09 8.77 40.94
CA SER A 640 21.29 9.60 40.76
C SER A 640 21.77 9.62 39.30
N LEU A 641 21.65 8.48 38.61
CA LEU A 641 21.96 8.39 37.18
C LEU A 641 20.95 9.17 36.34
N VAL A 642 19.65 9.04 36.65
CA VAL A 642 18.58 9.80 36.02
C VAL A 642 18.76 11.31 36.21
N SER A 643 19.06 11.78 37.43
CA SER A 643 19.28 13.19 37.70
C SER A 643 20.49 13.76 36.96
N TYR A 644 21.57 12.98 36.82
CA TYR A 644 22.75 13.39 36.05
C TYR A 644 22.40 13.70 34.59
N PHE A 645 21.60 12.83 33.95
CA PHE A 645 21.18 13.02 32.56
C PHE A 645 19.98 13.95 32.40
N GLY A 646 19.12 14.05 33.42
CA GLY A 646 17.90 14.87 33.43
C GLY A 646 18.14 16.37 33.57
N GLY A 647 19.37 16.80 33.89
CA GLY A 647 19.71 18.22 34.01
C GLY A 647 19.26 18.86 35.33
N ASP A 648 18.86 18.06 36.33
CA ASP A 648 18.53 18.55 37.67
C ASP A 648 19.81 19.04 38.36
N THR A 649 20.04 20.35 38.27
CA THR A 649 21.16 21.06 38.92
C THR A 649 20.98 21.24 40.43
N THR A 650 19.93 20.68 41.03
CA THR A 650 19.68 20.74 42.49
C THR A 650 20.63 19.88 43.33
N THR A 651 21.63 19.24 42.72
CA THR A 651 22.78 18.63 43.42
C THR A 651 24.12 18.98 42.76
N ALA A 652 24.23 20.18 42.18
CA ALA A 652 25.49 20.75 41.72
C ALA A 652 26.32 21.30 42.89
#